data_AF-A0A939IUH7-F1
#
_entry.id   AF-A0A939IUH7-F1
#
_cell.length_a   1.000
_cell.length_b   1.000
_cell.length_c   1.000
_cell.angle_alpha   90.00
_cell.angle_beta   90.00
_cell.angle_gamma   90.00
#
_symmetry.space_group_name_H-M   'P 1'
#
loop_
_entity.id
_entity.type
_entity.pdbx_description
1 polymer ?
#
loop_
_entity_poly.entity_id
_entity_poly.type
_entity_poly.pdbx_seq_one_letter_code
_entity_poly.pdbx_strand_id
1 'polypeptide(L)'
;MSNRHIPDDAAFPPPPPPASRQGCAWAPGKLILIGEHAVVFGGTALAVPFPDVGVEAVAVVSRTGHTVLNTGDYHGPIDRAPEVVAPLVEAARKTLSFVGLDGQPIELSCHGLIPPGRGLGASAAYCAAIVTAIARLARVELSAEQRFNLVQAGERVAHGNPSGLDARTVLGGAPICFSGGSVSPLSLGAPVHLVVADTGVAGNTRSAVSAVEDLARRDTAVAHRHLADLSNVAGNCREHLAMGLTDRVGQDMDRAHSSLQALGVSHPSLDRLVDAARRAGACGAKLTGAGHGGCMLALAADAAAARRIDAALIRAGAEKTWTLTLAPTPPPETGRPAGCPPADTAPEGPCQAVAHPNIALIKYWTKRDRDLVLPHTGSLSLTLDVFPTRTTVEPGGRKDRLFINGQQHTGAALQRMSGFLSLLRSLSGDGRHATVVSHNSVPTAAGLASSAAGFAAAALAGAAAYGLPTDTATLSRLARRGSGSACRSVIGDLALWDPGQGEGQQADETSYARAVRGPRLAMVIMVVNSDTKAVSSRTAMQQTVETSPYFEGWITTARRDLKLMVTALEQEDMSAIGQITERNALRMHAAIMANDPPTVFAAPTTLRIVDAVRTIRQERGLMCFATADAGPNVAVVCPDAELPAVYGALTARFPDINAIAARSGPGVYRA
;
A
#
# COMPACT_ATOMS: atom_id res chain seq x y z
N MET A 1 10.17 -59.16 -34.53
CA MET A 1 9.94 -58.16 -35.60
C MET A 1 8.96 -57.14 -35.02
N SER A 2 9.20 -55.84 -34.89
CA SER A 2 10.26 -54.95 -35.39
C SER A 2 10.54 -53.86 -34.33
N ASN A 3 11.81 -53.52 -34.14
CA ASN A 3 12.31 -52.39 -33.38
C ASN A 3 11.68 -51.05 -33.79
N ARG A 4 11.38 -50.17 -32.83
CA ARG A 4 11.52 -48.72 -33.02
C ARG A 4 12.21 -48.09 -31.82
N HIS A 5 13.36 -47.49 -32.13
CA HIS A 5 14.19 -46.63 -31.30
C HIS A 5 13.36 -45.53 -30.60
N ILE A 6 13.70 -45.29 -29.33
CA ILE A 6 13.47 -44.02 -28.65
C ILE A 6 14.75 -43.20 -28.88
N PRO A 7 14.69 -41.98 -29.43
CA PRO A 7 15.86 -41.13 -29.52
C PRO A 7 16.21 -40.54 -28.15
N ASP A 8 17.42 -40.82 -27.68
CA ASP A 8 18.14 -39.99 -26.73
C ASP A 8 18.52 -38.67 -27.43
N ASP A 9 17.79 -37.60 -27.13
CA ASP A 9 18.24 -36.18 -27.13
C ASP A 9 17.02 -35.25 -27.17
N ALA A 10 16.44 -34.99 -26.00
CA ALA A 10 15.67 -33.78 -25.77
C ALA A 10 16.37 -33.01 -24.65
N ALA A 11 17.36 -32.21 -25.06
CA ALA A 11 17.99 -31.22 -24.20
C ALA A 11 16.89 -30.47 -23.42
N PHE A 12 17.05 -30.41 -22.10
CA PHE A 12 16.24 -29.52 -21.27
C PHE A 12 16.21 -28.13 -21.91
N PRO A 13 15.05 -27.47 -22.01
CA PRO A 13 15.04 -26.05 -22.35
C PRO A 13 16.00 -25.35 -21.39
N PRO A 14 16.89 -24.46 -21.87
CA PRO A 14 17.78 -23.74 -20.99
C PRO A 14 16.96 -23.10 -19.87
N PRO A 15 17.51 -22.99 -18.64
CA PRO A 15 16.83 -22.33 -17.54
C PRO A 15 16.27 -20.99 -18.04
N PRO A 16 15.06 -20.59 -17.60
CA PRO A 16 14.50 -19.32 -18.01
C PRO A 16 15.57 -18.24 -17.84
N PRO A 17 15.72 -17.32 -18.82
CA PRO A 17 16.74 -16.29 -18.75
C PRO A 17 16.64 -15.57 -17.41
N PRO A 18 17.78 -15.11 -16.83
CA PRO A 18 17.79 -14.42 -15.55
C PRO A 18 16.69 -13.37 -15.53
N ALA A 19 15.97 -13.29 -14.40
CA ALA A 19 14.83 -12.41 -14.20
C ALA A 19 15.03 -11.09 -14.95
N SER A 20 14.10 -10.77 -15.86
CA SER A 20 14.16 -9.55 -16.67
C SER A 20 14.52 -8.37 -15.78
N ARG A 21 15.56 -7.63 -16.15
CA ARG A 21 16.04 -6.45 -15.42
C ARG A 21 14.82 -5.56 -15.13
N GLN A 22 14.57 -5.29 -13.84
CA GLN A 22 13.44 -4.49 -13.39
C GLN A 22 13.90 -3.44 -12.37
N GLY A 23 13.29 -2.26 -12.43
CA GLY A 23 13.41 -1.23 -11.41
C GLY A 23 12.02 -0.91 -10.89
N CYS A 24 11.82 -0.98 -9.57
CA CYS A 24 10.59 -0.57 -8.92
C CYS A 24 10.88 0.67 -8.08
N ALA A 25 9.91 1.54 -7.86
CA ALA A 25 10.05 2.66 -6.94
C ALA A 25 8.70 3.14 -6.41
N TRP A 26 8.72 3.68 -5.19
CA TRP A 26 7.62 4.39 -4.58
C TRP A 26 7.99 5.85 -4.34
N ALA A 27 7.07 6.76 -4.65
CA ALA A 27 7.16 8.15 -4.28
C ALA A 27 5.91 8.58 -3.50
N PRO A 28 6.06 9.18 -2.31
CA PRO A 28 4.92 9.67 -1.55
C PRO A 28 4.28 10.88 -2.24
N GLY A 29 3.03 11.17 -1.92
CA GLY A 29 2.44 12.48 -2.16
C GLY A 29 3.01 13.52 -1.20
N LYS A 30 2.39 14.68 -1.16
CA LYS A 30 2.75 15.78 -0.25
C LYS A 30 1.53 16.51 0.27
N LEU A 31 1.67 17.13 1.42
CA LEU A 31 0.71 18.07 1.99
C LEU A 31 1.41 19.41 2.22
N ILE A 32 0.74 20.52 1.95
CA ILE A 32 1.21 21.84 2.38
C ILE A 32 0.49 22.17 3.68
N LEU A 33 1.23 22.29 4.77
CA LEU A 33 0.67 22.69 6.06
C LEU A 33 0.25 24.15 6.01
N ILE A 34 1.13 25.02 5.50
CA ILE A 34 0.89 26.45 5.40
C ILE A 34 1.79 27.09 4.33
N GLY A 35 1.37 28.24 3.80
CA GLY A 35 2.14 29.02 2.83
C GLY A 35 1.81 28.68 1.37
N GLU A 36 0.67 28.05 1.10
CA GLU A 36 0.15 27.94 -0.26
C GLU A 36 0.05 29.30 -0.93
N HIS A 37 0.33 29.36 -2.24
CA HIS A 37 0.40 30.58 -3.06
C HIS A 37 1.48 31.59 -2.67
N ALA A 38 1.84 31.74 -1.39
CA ALA A 38 2.92 32.62 -0.94
C ALA A 38 4.27 32.29 -1.61
N VAL A 39 4.54 31.01 -1.85
CA VAL A 39 5.77 30.53 -2.51
C VAL A 39 5.92 31.03 -3.94
N VAL A 40 4.81 31.19 -4.66
CA VAL A 40 4.83 31.72 -6.04
C VAL A 40 5.32 33.17 -6.03
N PHE A 41 5.11 33.90 -4.93
CA PHE A 41 5.55 35.28 -4.73
C PHE A 41 6.83 35.39 -3.86
N GLY A 42 7.58 34.30 -3.72
CA GLY A 42 8.85 34.28 -2.97
C GLY A 42 8.74 34.11 -1.45
N GLY A 43 7.52 33.89 -0.94
CA GLY A 43 7.24 33.65 0.48
C GLY A 43 7.61 32.25 0.96
N THR A 44 7.37 32.01 2.25
CA THR A 44 7.69 30.74 2.94
C THR A 44 6.52 29.76 2.90
N ALA A 45 6.80 28.47 2.69
CA ALA A 45 5.84 27.38 2.90
C ALA A 45 6.43 26.24 3.72
N LEU A 46 5.54 25.59 4.48
CA LEU A 46 5.83 24.39 5.23
C LEU A 46 5.10 23.23 4.57
N ALA A 47 5.85 22.22 4.13
CA ALA A 47 5.31 21.07 3.45
C ALA A 47 5.82 19.78 4.08
N VAL A 48 4.98 18.74 4.03
CA VAL A 48 5.29 17.43 4.60
C VAL A 48 5.03 16.34 3.56
N PRO A 49 5.87 15.29 3.52
CA PRO A 49 5.57 14.10 2.72
C PRO A 49 4.29 13.44 3.21
N PHE A 50 3.55 12.82 2.28
CA PHE A 50 2.37 12.05 2.58
C PHE A 50 2.61 10.56 2.27
N PRO A 51 3.23 9.80 3.19
CA PRO A 51 3.74 8.46 2.91
C PRO A 51 2.66 7.44 2.57
N ASP A 52 1.47 7.59 3.14
CA ASP A 52 0.35 6.64 2.99
C ASP A 52 -0.40 6.79 1.65
N VAL A 53 -0.12 7.87 0.91
CA VAL A 53 -0.78 8.17 -0.38
C VAL A 53 0.31 8.58 -1.37
N GLY A 54 0.64 7.69 -2.31
CA GLY A 54 1.75 7.90 -3.23
C GLY A 54 1.59 7.16 -4.55
N VAL A 55 2.67 7.07 -5.30
CA VAL A 55 2.73 6.43 -6.60
C VAL A 55 3.80 5.36 -6.59
N GLU A 56 3.41 4.19 -7.09
CA GLU A 56 4.34 3.13 -7.45
C GLU A 56 4.63 3.18 -8.94
N ALA A 57 5.89 3.02 -9.33
CA ALA A 57 6.31 2.83 -10.71
C ALA A 57 7.20 1.60 -10.84
N VAL A 58 6.97 0.83 -11.89
CA VAL A 58 7.75 -0.35 -12.29
C VAL A 58 8.25 -0.13 -13.71
N ALA A 59 9.56 -0.25 -13.90
CA ALA A 59 10.24 -0.15 -15.18
C ALA A 59 10.87 -1.51 -15.51
N VAL A 60 10.53 -2.08 -16.67
CA VAL A 60 11.10 -3.34 -17.17
C VAL A 60 11.56 -3.16 -18.60
N VAL A 61 12.57 -3.94 -19.02
CA VAL A 61 12.93 -4.00 -20.45
C VAL A 61 11.79 -4.70 -21.20
N SER A 62 11.15 -3.96 -22.10
CA SER A 62 10.01 -4.39 -22.90
C SER A 62 10.44 -5.35 -24.02
N ARG A 63 9.53 -6.27 -24.37
CA ARG A 63 9.66 -7.18 -25.52
C ARG A 63 8.93 -6.67 -26.77
N THR A 64 8.18 -5.58 -26.68
CA THR A 64 7.27 -5.08 -27.74
C THR A 64 7.94 -4.16 -28.75
N GLY A 65 9.27 -3.98 -28.68
CA GLY A 65 10.04 -3.16 -29.63
C GLY A 65 9.91 -1.64 -29.45
N HIS A 66 9.01 -1.17 -28.57
CA HIS A 66 8.81 0.25 -28.26
C HIS A 66 8.68 0.48 -26.75
N THR A 67 8.97 1.71 -26.31
CA THR A 67 8.74 2.14 -24.93
C THR A 67 7.26 2.41 -24.70
N VAL A 68 6.69 1.81 -23.66
CA VAL A 68 5.27 1.84 -23.31
C VAL A 68 5.10 2.52 -21.95
N LEU A 69 4.09 3.37 -21.84
CA LEU A 69 3.65 3.97 -20.59
C LEU A 69 2.25 3.46 -20.27
N ASN A 70 2.12 2.85 -19.09
CA ASN A 70 0.88 2.35 -18.52
C ASN A 70 0.61 3.11 -17.21
N THR A 71 -0.45 3.91 -17.20
CA THR A 71 -0.97 4.62 -16.02
C THR A 71 -2.47 4.38 -15.95
N GLY A 72 -3.14 4.86 -14.90
CA GLY A 72 -4.61 4.82 -14.86
C GLY A 72 -5.30 5.58 -15.99
N ASP A 73 -4.61 6.57 -16.59
CA ASP A 73 -5.17 7.48 -17.61
C ASP A 73 -4.70 7.15 -19.05
N TYR A 74 -3.68 6.31 -19.22
CA TYR A 74 -3.11 5.98 -20.52
C TYR A 74 -2.42 4.61 -20.55
N HIS A 75 -2.67 3.84 -21.61
CA HIS A 75 -1.97 2.59 -21.90
C HIS A 75 -1.52 2.60 -23.36
N GLY A 76 -0.21 2.64 -23.60
CA GLY A 76 0.31 2.54 -24.96
C GLY A 76 1.72 3.10 -25.16
N PRO A 77 2.16 3.19 -26.42
CA PRO A 77 3.48 3.73 -26.76
C PRO A 77 3.68 5.15 -26.22
N ILE A 78 4.83 5.41 -25.62
CA ILE A 78 5.10 6.70 -24.97
C ILE A 78 5.02 7.90 -25.96
N ASP A 79 5.28 7.66 -27.24
CA ASP A 79 5.25 8.68 -28.29
C ASP A 79 3.83 9.08 -28.73
N ARG A 80 2.82 8.29 -28.38
CA ARG A 80 1.40 8.56 -28.67
C ARG A 80 0.63 9.00 -27.43
N ALA A 81 1.33 9.25 -26.33
CA ALA A 81 0.73 9.61 -25.07
C ALA A 81 0.03 10.98 -25.14
N PRO A 82 -1.20 11.12 -24.62
CA PRO A 82 -1.95 12.37 -24.65
C PRO A 82 -1.36 13.44 -23.73
N GLU A 83 -1.75 14.71 -23.94
CA GLU A 83 -1.24 15.86 -23.19
C GLU A 83 -1.39 15.73 -21.66
N VAL A 84 -2.44 15.05 -21.20
CA VAL A 84 -2.71 14.81 -19.77
C VAL A 84 -1.57 14.06 -19.05
N VAL A 85 -0.83 13.20 -19.74
CA VAL A 85 0.33 12.48 -19.19
C VAL A 85 1.68 13.01 -19.69
N ALA A 86 1.70 14.13 -20.40
CA ALA A 86 2.93 14.75 -20.91
C ALA A 86 4.00 15.00 -19.82
N PRO A 87 3.67 15.37 -18.57
CA PRO A 87 4.66 15.49 -17.50
C PRO A 87 5.42 14.19 -17.22
N LEU A 88 4.72 13.05 -17.25
CA LEU A 88 5.29 11.72 -16.99
C LEU A 88 6.17 11.28 -18.16
N VAL A 89 5.72 11.56 -19.39
CA VAL A 89 6.49 11.32 -20.62
C VAL A 89 7.82 12.06 -20.60
N GLU A 90 7.80 13.34 -20.21
CA GLU A 90 9.00 14.17 -20.14
C GLU A 90 9.98 13.63 -19.07
N ALA A 91 9.49 13.32 -17.87
CA ALA A 91 10.31 12.73 -16.81
C ALA A 91 10.93 11.39 -17.25
N ALA A 92 10.15 10.53 -17.90
CA ALA A 92 10.62 9.25 -18.42
C ALA A 92 11.70 9.44 -19.50
N ARG A 93 11.43 10.24 -20.54
CA ARG A 93 12.36 10.47 -21.66
C ARG A 93 13.69 11.06 -21.20
N LYS A 94 13.64 12.09 -20.34
CA LYS A 94 14.86 12.69 -19.78
C LYS A 94 15.66 11.69 -18.95
N THR A 95 14.97 10.86 -18.16
CA THR A 95 15.66 9.87 -17.34
C THR A 95 16.27 8.76 -18.20
N LEU A 96 15.53 8.23 -19.19
CA LEU A 96 16.05 7.22 -20.13
C LEU A 96 17.28 7.73 -20.86
N SER A 97 17.25 8.95 -21.38
CA SER A 97 18.42 9.59 -22.00
C SER A 97 19.57 9.75 -21.01
N PHE A 98 19.29 10.22 -19.78
CA PHE A 98 20.31 10.44 -18.75
C PHE A 98 21.03 9.14 -18.36
N VAL A 99 20.30 8.01 -18.26
CA VAL A 99 20.86 6.72 -17.85
C VAL A 99 21.36 5.86 -19.03
N GLY A 100 21.27 6.36 -20.27
CA GLY A 100 21.73 5.64 -21.47
C GLY A 100 20.85 4.46 -21.89
N LEU A 101 19.53 4.58 -21.71
CA LEU A 101 18.51 3.57 -22.10
C LEU A 101 17.54 4.07 -23.19
N ASP A 102 17.85 5.17 -23.87
CA ASP A 102 17.07 5.78 -24.94
C ASP A 102 16.79 4.86 -26.13
N GLY A 103 17.69 3.93 -26.45
CA GLY A 103 17.51 2.93 -27.49
C GLY A 103 16.84 1.62 -27.05
N GLN A 104 16.52 1.46 -25.77
CA GLN A 104 15.93 0.22 -25.25
C GLN A 104 14.41 0.37 -25.09
N PRO A 105 13.60 -0.58 -25.61
CA PRO A 105 12.18 -0.62 -25.32
C PRO A 105 11.98 -0.82 -23.81
N ILE A 106 11.36 0.14 -23.12
CA ILE A 106 11.04 0.03 -21.69
C ILE A 106 9.53 0.04 -21.50
N GLU A 107 9.00 -0.87 -20.69
CA GLU A 107 7.62 -0.80 -20.21
C GLU A 107 7.59 -0.17 -18.83
N LEU A 108 6.89 0.96 -18.71
CA LEU A 108 6.70 1.73 -17.49
C LEU A 108 5.26 1.56 -17.02
N SER A 109 5.06 0.90 -15.88
CA SER A 109 3.75 0.74 -15.26
C SER A 109 3.67 1.53 -13.97
N CYS A 110 2.72 2.45 -13.88
CA CYS A 110 2.55 3.34 -12.74
C CYS A 110 1.16 3.18 -12.11
N HIS A 111 1.12 2.91 -10.81
CA HIS A 111 -0.11 2.79 -10.03
C HIS A 111 -0.12 3.85 -8.93
N GLY A 112 -1.06 4.79 -9.01
CA GLY A 112 -1.19 5.90 -8.06
C GLY A 112 -2.33 5.69 -7.07
N LEU A 113 -2.06 5.95 -5.80
CA LEU A 113 -3.09 6.07 -4.75
C LEU A 113 -3.51 7.54 -4.53
N ILE A 114 -2.81 8.48 -5.18
CA ILE A 114 -3.12 9.91 -5.14
C ILE A 114 -4.24 10.21 -6.14
N PRO A 115 -5.41 10.72 -5.71
CA PRO A 115 -6.45 11.09 -6.65
C PRO A 115 -5.98 12.30 -7.50
N PRO A 116 -6.19 12.26 -8.83
CA PRO A 116 -5.75 13.33 -9.73
C PRO A 116 -6.36 14.69 -9.36
N GLY A 117 -5.60 15.77 -9.51
CA GLY A 117 -6.11 17.14 -9.33
C GLY A 117 -6.50 17.52 -7.90
N ARG A 118 -6.09 16.77 -6.87
CA ARG A 118 -6.47 17.05 -5.47
C ARG A 118 -5.50 17.93 -4.67
N GLY A 119 -4.42 18.41 -5.27
CA GLY A 119 -3.41 19.23 -4.59
C GLY A 119 -2.42 18.45 -3.71
N LEU A 120 -2.46 17.11 -3.77
CA LEU A 120 -1.61 16.20 -3.00
C LEU A 120 -0.25 15.87 -3.67
N GLY A 121 0.14 16.63 -4.70
CA GLY A 121 1.43 16.46 -5.40
C GLY A 121 1.50 15.26 -6.35
N ALA A 122 0.39 14.90 -7.00
CA ALA A 122 0.31 13.75 -7.89
C ALA A 122 1.40 13.76 -8.99
N SER A 123 1.55 14.86 -9.72
CA SER A 123 2.53 14.98 -10.81
C SER A 123 3.97 14.78 -10.33
N ALA A 124 4.35 15.44 -9.24
CA ALA A 124 5.67 15.29 -8.63
C ALA A 124 5.93 13.85 -8.16
N ALA A 125 4.93 13.20 -7.55
CA ALA A 125 5.02 11.81 -7.12
C ALA A 125 5.17 10.83 -8.30
N TYR A 126 4.35 10.96 -9.34
CA TYR A 126 4.49 10.15 -10.55
C TYR A 126 5.87 10.32 -11.20
N CYS A 127 6.32 11.57 -11.38
CA CYS A 127 7.64 11.85 -11.92
C CYS A 127 8.76 11.25 -11.04
N ALA A 128 8.69 11.42 -9.72
CA ALA A 128 9.69 10.86 -8.80
C ALA A 128 9.74 9.33 -8.81
N ALA A 129 8.58 8.67 -8.86
CA ALA A 129 8.50 7.21 -8.98
C ALA A 129 9.10 6.73 -10.30
N ILE A 130 8.73 7.34 -11.44
CA ILE A 130 9.24 6.99 -12.76
C ILE A 130 10.77 7.17 -12.84
N VAL A 131 11.27 8.35 -12.43
CA VAL A 131 12.71 8.67 -12.42
C VAL A 131 13.48 7.62 -11.63
N THR A 132 12.99 7.28 -10.44
CA THR A 132 13.67 6.33 -9.54
C THR A 132 13.59 4.90 -10.08
N ALA A 133 12.45 4.49 -10.64
CA ALA A 133 12.27 3.17 -11.25
C ALA A 133 13.21 2.96 -12.45
N ILE A 134 13.32 3.96 -13.34
CA ILE A 134 14.24 3.91 -14.49
C ILE A 134 15.70 3.89 -14.03
N ALA A 135 16.08 4.71 -13.05
CA ALA A 135 17.43 4.73 -12.50
C ALA A 135 17.82 3.37 -11.88
N ARG A 136 16.90 2.76 -11.12
CA ARG A 136 17.08 1.42 -10.54
C ARG A 136 17.16 0.34 -11.62
N LEU A 137 16.33 0.42 -12.65
CA LEU A 137 16.43 -0.45 -13.83
C LEU A 137 17.84 -0.33 -14.42
N ALA A 138 18.33 0.89 -14.65
CA ALA A 138 19.65 1.18 -15.18
C ALA A 138 20.82 0.91 -14.21
N ARG A 139 20.55 0.63 -12.93
CA ARG A 139 21.55 0.53 -11.85
C ARG A 139 22.46 1.77 -11.78
N VAL A 140 21.87 2.94 -11.99
CA VAL A 140 22.55 4.24 -11.89
C VAL A 140 22.09 4.91 -10.60
N GLU A 141 23.05 5.28 -9.75
CA GLU A 141 22.76 6.11 -8.58
C GLU A 141 22.67 7.59 -9.00
N LEU A 142 21.50 8.18 -8.81
CA LEU A 142 21.28 9.60 -9.06
C LEU A 142 21.60 10.41 -7.80
N SER A 143 22.36 11.49 -7.93
CA SER A 143 22.54 12.49 -6.88
C SER A 143 21.21 13.16 -6.53
N ALA A 144 21.11 13.78 -5.34
CA ALA A 144 19.90 14.48 -4.93
C ALA A 144 19.50 15.59 -5.94
N GLU A 145 20.48 16.31 -6.46
CA GLU A 145 20.27 17.35 -7.46
C GLU A 145 19.85 16.78 -8.82
N GLN A 146 20.44 15.67 -9.26
CA GLN A 146 20.05 14.98 -10.50
C GLN A 146 18.60 14.47 -10.42
N ARG A 147 18.23 13.82 -9.32
CA ARG A 147 16.84 13.39 -9.07
C ARG A 147 15.89 14.56 -9.13
N PHE A 148 16.21 15.64 -8.41
CA PHE A 148 15.40 16.86 -8.41
C PHE A 148 15.23 17.41 -9.82
N ASN A 149 16.31 17.58 -10.59
CA ASN A 149 16.25 18.16 -11.92
C ASN A 149 15.43 17.32 -12.92
N LEU A 150 15.50 15.99 -12.83
CA LEU A 150 14.71 15.08 -13.66
C LEU A 150 13.21 15.13 -13.30
N VAL A 151 12.88 15.10 -12.02
CA VAL A 151 11.48 15.28 -11.55
C VAL A 151 10.95 16.66 -11.93
N GLN A 152 11.78 17.69 -11.76
CA GLN A 152 11.41 19.08 -12.03
C GLN A 152 11.14 19.31 -13.52
N ALA A 153 11.73 18.53 -14.42
CA ALA A 153 11.44 18.62 -15.85
C ALA A 153 9.97 18.28 -16.16
N GLY A 154 9.44 17.20 -15.57
CA GLY A 154 8.02 16.86 -15.71
C GLY A 154 7.11 17.92 -15.08
N GLU A 155 7.47 18.43 -13.90
CA GLU A 155 6.72 19.51 -13.23
C GLU A 155 6.65 20.81 -14.05
N ARG A 156 7.68 21.14 -14.84
CA ARG A 156 7.64 22.29 -15.75
C ARG A 156 6.61 22.11 -16.86
N VAL A 157 6.42 20.87 -17.34
CA VAL A 157 5.35 20.57 -18.29
C VAL A 157 3.97 20.69 -17.63
N ALA A 158 3.83 20.23 -16.37
CA ALA A 158 2.56 20.29 -15.65
C ALA A 158 2.12 21.72 -15.28
N HIS A 159 3.07 22.57 -14.87
CA HIS A 159 2.78 23.85 -14.20
C HIS A 159 3.48 25.07 -14.81
N GLY A 160 4.29 24.89 -15.88
CA GLY A 160 5.07 25.96 -16.51
C GLY A 160 6.28 26.36 -15.67
N ASN A 161 6.04 27.16 -14.61
CA ASN A 161 7.07 27.70 -13.71
C ASN A 161 6.91 27.16 -12.27
N PRO A 162 7.17 25.86 -12.02
CA PRO A 162 7.08 25.29 -10.68
C PRO A 162 8.18 25.85 -9.76
N SER A 163 7.82 26.15 -8.51
CA SER A 163 8.76 26.61 -7.46
C SER A 163 9.76 25.52 -7.02
N GLY A 164 9.41 24.26 -7.26
CA GLY A 164 10.14 23.09 -6.81
C GLY A 164 9.88 22.67 -5.36
N LEU A 165 8.88 23.26 -4.70
CA LEU A 165 8.38 22.80 -3.40
C LEU A 165 7.93 21.34 -3.48
N ASP A 166 7.09 21.00 -4.46
CA ASP A 166 6.46 19.68 -4.57
C ASP A 166 7.51 18.58 -4.82
N ALA A 167 8.38 18.78 -5.82
CA ALA A 167 9.49 17.86 -6.10
C ALA A 167 10.41 17.66 -4.88
N ARG A 168 10.78 18.74 -4.17
CA ARG A 168 11.65 18.62 -2.98
C ARG A 168 10.96 17.94 -1.81
N THR A 169 9.66 18.16 -1.62
CA THR A 169 8.90 17.51 -0.54
C THR A 169 8.79 16.00 -0.78
N VAL A 170 8.42 15.61 -2.00
CA VAL A 170 8.26 14.21 -2.39
C VAL A 170 9.58 13.44 -2.31
N LEU A 171 10.69 14.07 -2.74
CA LEU A 171 12.03 13.46 -2.71
C LEU A 171 12.69 13.46 -1.32
N GLY A 172 12.32 14.41 -0.45
CA GLY A 172 13.04 14.70 0.79
C GLY A 172 12.75 13.74 1.94
N GLY A 173 11.62 13.02 1.92
CA GLY A 173 11.26 12.02 2.94
C GLY A 173 11.01 12.57 4.36
N ALA A 174 11.18 13.87 4.58
CA ALA A 174 10.97 14.55 5.86
C ALA A 174 10.22 15.89 5.68
N PRO A 175 9.57 16.42 6.75
CA PRO A 175 9.02 17.77 6.77
C PRO A 175 10.04 18.85 6.37
N ILE A 176 9.62 19.77 5.50
CA ILE A 176 10.47 20.85 4.99
C ILE A 176 9.85 22.24 5.17
N CYS A 177 10.73 23.22 5.34
CA CYS A 177 10.46 24.63 5.19
C CYS A 177 11.13 25.11 3.90
N PHE A 178 10.33 25.61 2.97
CA PHE A 178 10.76 26.18 1.70
C PHE A 178 10.68 27.69 1.75
N SER A 179 11.76 28.38 1.39
CA SER A 179 11.79 29.83 1.31
C SER A 179 12.78 30.30 0.25
N GLY A 180 12.34 31.14 -0.69
CA GLY A 180 13.22 31.72 -1.71
C GLY A 180 14.02 30.70 -2.53
N GLY A 181 13.45 29.54 -2.86
CA GLY A 181 14.14 28.47 -3.61
C GLY A 181 14.99 27.53 -2.76
N SER A 182 15.22 27.86 -1.49
CA SER A 182 15.99 27.06 -0.54
C SER A 182 15.09 26.18 0.31
N VAL A 183 15.60 25.00 0.69
CA VAL A 183 14.92 24.07 1.59
C VAL A 183 15.73 23.89 2.87
N SER A 184 15.01 23.93 3.99
CA SER A 184 15.54 23.63 5.32
C SER A 184 14.63 22.60 6.01
N PRO A 185 15.16 21.75 6.91
CA PRO A 185 14.34 20.82 7.69
C PRO A 185 13.32 21.57 8.57
N LEU A 186 12.10 21.04 8.66
CA LEU A 186 11.09 21.54 9.60
C LEU A 186 11.15 20.72 10.89
N SER A 187 11.50 21.38 11.99
CA SER A 187 11.57 20.75 13.32
C SER A 187 10.18 20.61 13.95
N LEU A 188 9.90 19.47 14.55
CA LEU A 188 8.66 19.15 15.25
C LEU A 188 8.98 18.85 16.72
N GLY A 189 8.52 19.70 17.64
CA GLY A 189 8.75 19.54 19.08
C GLY A 189 7.80 18.53 19.75
N ALA A 190 6.68 18.22 19.10
CA ALA A 190 5.68 17.26 19.56
C ALA A 190 5.10 16.49 18.36
N PRO A 191 4.44 15.32 18.58
CA PRO A 191 3.75 14.62 17.51
C PRO A 191 2.66 15.50 16.88
N VAL A 192 2.58 15.52 15.55
CA VAL A 192 1.56 16.27 14.82
C VAL A 192 0.57 15.30 14.20
N HIS A 193 -0.70 15.35 14.63
CA HIS A 193 -1.77 14.49 14.13
C HIS A 193 -2.63 15.25 13.13
N LEU A 194 -2.68 14.78 11.89
CA LEU A 194 -3.42 15.40 10.80
C LEU A 194 -4.52 14.47 10.29
N VAL A 195 -5.66 15.05 9.93
CA VAL A 195 -6.71 14.39 9.16
C VAL A 195 -6.84 15.12 7.82
N VAL A 196 -6.69 14.40 6.73
CA VAL A 196 -6.81 14.90 5.36
C VAL A 196 -8.17 14.46 4.83
N ALA A 197 -8.92 15.35 4.19
CA ALA A 197 -10.19 15.00 3.54
C ALA A 197 -10.26 15.52 2.11
N ASP A 198 -10.66 14.65 1.19
CA ASP A 198 -10.99 14.96 -0.20
C ASP A 198 -12.43 15.45 -0.31
N THR A 199 -12.61 16.61 -0.95
CA THR A 199 -13.94 17.18 -1.20
C THR A 199 -14.71 16.50 -2.34
N GLY A 200 -14.06 15.68 -3.16
CA GLY A 200 -14.64 15.17 -4.39
C GLY A 200 -14.56 16.12 -5.58
N VAL A 201 -14.29 17.40 -5.34
CA VAL A 201 -14.21 18.45 -6.37
C VAL A 201 -12.78 18.60 -6.85
N ALA A 202 -12.55 18.54 -8.16
CA ALA A 202 -11.19 18.67 -8.70
C ALA A 202 -10.68 20.09 -8.46
N GLY A 203 -9.48 20.23 -7.88
CA GLY A 203 -8.84 21.52 -7.75
C GLY A 203 -8.35 22.02 -9.11
N ASN A 204 -8.28 23.33 -9.27
CA ASN A 204 -7.78 23.94 -10.50
C ASN A 204 -6.72 25.00 -10.17
N THR A 205 -5.44 24.59 -10.21
CA THR A 205 -4.31 25.46 -9.89
C THR A 205 -4.27 26.71 -10.75
N ARG A 206 -4.58 26.59 -12.04
CA ARG A 206 -4.58 27.73 -12.97
C ARG A 206 -5.67 28.74 -12.63
N SER A 207 -6.87 28.26 -12.32
CA SER A 207 -7.99 29.08 -11.85
C SER A 207 -7.65 29.78 -10.53
N ALA A 208 -7.05 29.07 -9.58
CA ALA A 208 -6.68 29.63 -8.29
C ALA A 208 -5.61 30.73 -8.44
N VAL A 209 -4.57 30.50 -9.24
CA VAL A 209 -3.55 31.51 -9.54
C VAL A 209 -4.18 32.71 -10.26
N SER A 210 -5.06 32.48 -11.25
CA SER A 210 -5.78 33.55 -11.93
C SER A 210 -6.64 34.37 -10.97
N ALA A 211 -7.32 33.74 -10.01
CA ALA A 211 -8.12 34.45 -9.02
C ALA A 211 -7.28 35.38 -8.14
N VAL A 212 -6.09 34.93 -7.73
CA VAL A 212 -5.13 35.76 -6.99
C VAL A 212 -4.61 36.91 -7.85
N GLU A 213 -4.26 36.66 -9.11
CA GLU A 213 -3.84 37.70 -10.06
C GLU A 213 -4.95 38.73 -10.34
N ASP A 214 -6.18 38.27 -10.52
CA ASP A 214 -7.36 39.10 -10.72
C ASP A 214 -7.67 39.96 -9.50
N LEU A 215 -7.50 39.41 -8.29
CA LEU A 215 -7.59 40.19 -7.07
C LEU A 215 -6.45 41.21 -6.97
N ALA A 216 -5.22 40.82 -7.29
CA ALA A 216 -4.07 41.73 -7.28
C ALA A 216 -4.21 42.88 -8.29
N ARG A 217 -4.87 42.63 -9.43
CA ARG A 217 -5.23 43.67 -10.43
C ARG A 217 -6.34 44.60 -9.94
N ARG A 218 -7.35 44.06 -9.26
CA ARG A 218 -8.53 44.83 -8.78
C ARG A 218 -8.25 45.63 -7.51
N ASP A 219 -7.55 45.01 -6.55
CA ASP A 219 -7.19 45.58 -5.25
C ASP A 219 -5.85 45.00 -4.78
N THR A 220 -4.77 45.62 -5.27
CA THR A 220 -3.39 45.22 -4.96
C THR A 220 -3.10 45.26 -3.46
N ALA A 221 -3.67 46.21 -2.72
CA ALA A 221 -3.42 46.36 -1.30
C ALA A 221 -4.01 45.19 -0.50
N VAL A 222 -5.21 44.71 -0.87
CA VAL A 222 -5.84 43.54 -0.25
C VAL A 222 -5.09 42.26 -0.60
N ALA A 223 -4.76 42.04 -1.87
CA ALA A 223 -4.01 40.86 -2.29
C ALA A 223 -2.65 40.76 -1.59
N HIS A 224 -1.87 41.85 -1.58
CA HIS A 224 -0.58 41.89 -0.89
C HIS A 224 -0.71 41.68 0.62
N ARG A 225 -1.74 42.22 1.25
CA ARG A 225 -1.99 42.01 2.69
C ARG A 225 -2.17 40.53 3.02
N HIS A 226 -3.02 39.82 2.27
CA HIS A 226 -3.27 38.41 2.54
C HIS A 226 -2.09 37.50 2.16
N LEU A 227 -1.33 37.82 1.11
CA LEU A 227 -0.09 37.11 0.77
C LEU A 227 1.00 37.31 1.82
N ALA A 228 1.16 38.54 2.33
CA ALA A 228 2.06 38.84 3.43
C ALA A 228 1.62 38.14 4.73
N ASP A 229 0.30 38.11 4.99
CA ASP A 229 -0.27 37.39 6.12
C ASP A 229 0.07 35.90 6.06
N LEU A 230 -0.15 35.24 4.92
CA LEU A 230 0.22 33.83 4.74
C LEU A 230 1.71 33.56 4.99
N SER A 231 2.58 34.46 4.56
CA SER A 231 4.03 34.34 4.80
C SER A 231 4.39 34.51 6.28
N ASN A 232 3.78 35.48 6.97
CA ASN A 232 4.00 35.72 8.39
C ASN A 232 3.49 34.55 9.23
N VAL A 233 2.29 34.04 8.92
CA VAL A 233 1.72 32.90 9.62
C VAL A 233 2.54 31.63 9.35
N ALA A 234 3.12 31.45 8.16
CA ALA A 234 4.06 30.35 7.91
C ALA A 234 5.31 30.43 8.80
N GLY A 235 5.87 31.63 9.00
CA GLY A 235 6.97 31.87 9.93
C GLY A 235 6.63 31.51 11.38
N ASN A 236 5.49 32.00 11.87
CA ASN A 236 5.01 31.69 13.23
C ASN A 236 4.72 30.21 13.42
N CYS A 237 4.04 29.59 12.45
CA CYS A 237 3.68 28.18 12.48
C CYS A 237 4.93 27.28 12.55
N ARG A 238 6.01 27.65 11.87
CA ARG A 238 7.30 26.96 11.97
C ARG A 238 7.84 26.95 13.40
N GLU A 239 7.77 28.09 14.09
CA GLU A 239 8.22 28.21 15.49
C GLU A 239 7.30 27.45 16.45
N HIS A 240 5.98 27.58 16.27
CA HIS A 240 5.01 26.85 17.07
C HIS A 240 5.11 25.33 16.91
N LEU A 241 5.36 24.83 15.69
CA LEU A 241 5.65 23.42 15.42
C LEU A 241 6.93 22.96 16.12
N ALA A 242 8.01 23.74 16.06
CA ALA A 242 9.27 23.43 16.72
C ALA A 242 9.14 23.39 18.25
N MET A 243 8.26 24.23 18.83
CA MET A 243 7.98 24.25 20.27
C MET A 243 6.91 23.24 20.72
N GLY A 244 6.25 22.54 19.78
CA GLY A 244 5.18 21.58 20.10
C GLY A 244 3.88 22.22 20.58
N LEU A 245 3.58 23.45 20.17
CA LEU A 245 2.41 24.22 20.60
C LEU A 245 1.18 23.95 19.70
N THR A 246 0.57 22.77 19.82
CA THR A 246 -0.51 22.30 18.92
C THR A 246 -1.66 23.29 18.76
N ASP A 247 -2.12 23.94 19.84
CA ASP A 247 -3.22 24.92 19.75
C ASP A 247 -2.83 26.19 18.98
N ARG A 248 -1.56 26.62 19.08
CA ARG A 248 -1.05 27.78 18.33
C ARG A 248 -0.91 27.45 16.85
N VAL A 249 -0.39 26.27 16.52
CA VAL A 249 -0.37 25.76 15.14
C VAL A 249 -1.80 25.68 14.58
N GLY A 250 -2.76 25.28 15.40
CA GLY A 250 -4.16 25.26 15.04
C GLY A 250 -4.73 26.64 14.67
N GLN A 251 -4.44 27.65 15.48
CA GLN A 251 -4.80 29.05 15.21
C GLN A 251 -4.15 29.58 13.93
N ASP A 252 -2.88 29.23 13.69
CA ASP A 252 -2.18 29.58 12.45
C ASP A 252 -2.85 28.97 11.23
N MET A 253 -3.29 27.71 11.31
CA MET A 253 -4.03 27.06 10.22
C MET A 253 -5.36 27.77 9.92
N ASP A 254 -6.16 28.12 10.94
CA ASP A 254 -7.43 28.81 10.74
C ASP A 254 -7.25 30.21 10.12
N ARG A 255 -6.21 30.94 10.57
CA ARG A 255 -5.87 32.25 9.99
C ARG A 255 -5.42 32.13 8.54
N ALA A 256 -4.61 31.12 8.22
CA ALA A 256 -4.22 30.84 6.86
C ALA A 256 -5.44 30.49 5.99
N HIS A 257 -6.40 29.70 6.49
CA HIS A 257 -7.65 29.41 5.77
C HIS A 257 -8.42 30.69 5.46
N SER A 258 -8.56 31.58 6.44
CA SER A 258 -9.26 32.86 6.29
C SER A 258 -8.61 33.75 5.22
N SER A 259 -7.28 33.83 5.20
CA SER A 259 -6.54 34.55 4.16
C SER A 259 -6.69 33.90 2.78
N LEU A 260 -6.75 32.57 2.69
CA LEU A 260 -7.00 31.85 1.44
C LEU A 260 -8.44 32.05 0.92
N GLN A 261 -9.43 32.14 1.82
CA GLN A 261 -10.80 32.52 1.46
C GLN A 261 -10.85 33.95 0.89
N ALA A 262 -10.17 34.90 1.55
CA ALA A 262 -10.12 36.29 1.10
C ALA A 262 -9.38 36.47 -0.24
N LEU A 263 -8.38 35.63 -0.52
CA LEU A 263 -7.72 35.54 -1.82
C LEU A 263 -8.61 34.92 -2.91
N GLY A 264 -9.79 34.42 -2.56
CA GLY A 264 -10.75 33.85 -3.50
C GLY A 264 -10.37 32.46 -4.00
N VAL A 265 -9.50 31.73 -3.28
CA VAL A 265 -9.03 30.39 -3.68
C VAL A 265 -9.72 29.24 -2.93
N SER A 266 -10.62 29.51 -1.99
CA SER A 266 -11.42 28.45 -1.34
C SER A 266 -12.60 27.99 -2.21
N HIS A 267 -13.36 27.02 -1.72
CA HIS A 267 -14.56 26.47 -2.36
C HIS A 267 -15.61 26.10 -1.30
N PRO A 268 -16.94 26.22 -1.56
CA PRO A 268 -17.97 25.86 -0.58
C PRO A 268 -17.84 24.44 -0.02
N SER A 269 -17.39 23.48 -0.84
CA SER A 269 -17.11 22.11 -0.37
C SER A 269 -15.92 22.04 0.61
N LEU A 270 -14.86 22.82 0.38
CA LEU A 270 -13.72 22.90 1.31
C LEU A 270 -14.17 23.52 2.63
N ASP A 271 -14.86 24.66 2.56
CA ASP A 271 -15.31 25.40 3.73
C ASP A 271 -16.26 24.55 4.60
N ARG A 272 -17.17 23.79 3.96
CA ARG A 272 -18.04 22.84 4.68
C ARG A 272 -17.24 21.79 5.46
N LEU A 273 -16.19 21.23 4.87
CA LEU A 273 -15.36 20.22 5.54
C LEU A 273 -14.48 20.84 6.64
N VAL A 274 -13.92 22.03 6.41
CA VAL A 274 -13.18 22.80 7.43
C VAL A 274 -14.09 23.06 8.64
N ASP A 275 -15.29 23.56 8.42
CA ASP A 275 -16.28 23.79 9.46
C ASP A 275 -16.67 22.50 10.21
N ALA A 276 -16.82 21.39 9.49
CA ALA A 276 -17.13 20.09 10.08
C ALA A 276 -15.98 19.60 10.98
N ALA A 277 -14.72 19.73 10.54
CA ALA A 277 -13.55 19.40 11.34
C ALA A 277 -13.48 20.26 12.61
N ARG A 278 -13.68 21.58 12.48
CA ARG A 278 -13.70 22.51 13.62
C ARG A 278 -14.77 22.12 14.65
N ARG A 279 -16.01 21.85 14.21
CA ARG A 279 -17.10 21.39 15.10
C ARG A 279 -16.81 20.04 15.77
N ALA A 280 -16.02 19.19 15.14
CA ALA A 280 -15.59 17.90 15.71
C ALA A 280 -14.41 18.01 16.70
N GLY A 281 -13.91 19.22 16.94
CA GLY A 281 -12.84 19.50 17.89
C GLY A 281 -11.44 19.50 17.30
N ALA A 282 -11.28 19.79 16.00
CA ALA A 282 -9.96 20.08 15.43
C ALA A 282 -9.34 21.33 16.07
N CYS A 283 -8.03 21.27 16.37
CA CYS A 283 -7.25 22.40 16.87
C CYS A 283 -7.10 23.50 15.81
N GLY A 284 -7.06 23.13 14.53
CA GLY A 284 -6.95 23.98 13.34
C GLY A 284 -7.48 23.26 12.11
N ALA A 285 -8.02 23.97 11.13
CA ALA A 285 -8.38 23.37 9.85
C ALA A 285 -8.25 24.35 8.68
N LYS A 286 -7.78 23.87 7.53
CA LYS A 286 -7.66 24.68 6.30
C LYS A 286 -7.63 23.84 5.04
N LEU A 287 -7.83 24.47 3.88
CA LEU A 287 -7.53 23.84 2.59
C LEU A 287 -6.03 23.53 2.44
N THR A 288 -5.69 22.59 1.55
CA THR A 288 -4.30 22.33 1.15
C THR A 288 -4.16 22.21 -0.36
N GLY A 289 -3.01 22.66 -0.88
CA GLY A 289 -2.77 22.76 -2.32
C GLY A 289 -3.36 24.03 -2.92
N ALA A 290 -3.69 24.00 -4.22
CA ALA A 290 -4.01 25.23 -4.94
C ALA A 290 -5.39 25.82 -4.62
N GLY A 291 -6.36 25.03 -4.15
CA GLY A 291 -7.72 25.50 -3.89
C GLY A 291 -8.69 25.32 -5.07
N HIS A 292 -9.87 25.97 -4.96
CA HIS A 292 -11.06 25.77 -5.81
C HIS A 292 -11.60 24.33 -5.85
N GLY A 293 -11.32 23.56 -4.80
CA GLY A 293 -11.59 22.13 -4.71
C GLY A 293 -10.43 21.42 -4.02
N GLY A 294 -10.29 20.12 -4.26
CA GLY A 294 -9.19 19.31 -3.73
C GLY A 294 -9.40 18.92 -2.27
N CYS A 295 -8.32 18.99 -1.50
CA CYS A 295 -8.29 18.49 -0.12
C CYS A 295 -8.21 19.58 0.94
N MET A 296 -8.61 19.22 2.15
CA MET A 296 -8.39 20.00 3.37
C MET A 296 -7.58 19.21 4.40
N LEU A 297 -6.97 19.93 5.33
CA LEU A 297 -6.19 19.43 6.47
C LEU A 297 -6.81 19.90 7.77
N ALA A 298 -7.03 18.99 8.71
CA ALA A 298 -7.41 19.27 10.08
C ALA A 298 -6.33 18.80 11.04
N LEU A 299 -5.91 19.67 11.96
CA LEU A 299 -5.01 19.34 13.06
C LEU A 299 -5.81 18.78 14.24
N ALA A 300 -5.46 17.59 14.67
CA ALA A 300 -6.02 16.93 15.84
C ALA A 300 -5.08 17.07 17.05
N ALA A 301 -5.64 17.21 18.24
CA ALA A 301 -4.87 17.24 19.49
C ALA A 301 -4.14 15.91 19.74
N ASP A 302 -4.78 14.80 19.39
CA ASP A 302 -4.28 13.44 19.59
C ASP A 302 -4.94 12.47 18.58
N ALA A 303 -4.53 11.20 18.62
CA ALA A 303 -5.08 10.15 17.77
C ALA A 303 -6.58 9.87 18.00
N ALA A 304 -7.13 10.14 19.19
CA ALA A 304 -8.56 9.96 19.46
C ALA A 304 -9.39 11.11 18.86
N ALA A 305 -8.89 12.35 18.94
CA ALA A 305 -9.45 13.49 18.24
C ALA A 305 -9.41 13.28 16.72
N ALA A 306 -8.30 12.77 16.18
CA ALA A 306 -8.18 12.46 14.75
C ALA A 306 -9.31 11.54 14.26
N ARG A 307 -9.64 10.46 15.02
CA ARG A 307 -10.75 9.55 14.69
C ARG A 307 -12.13 10.23 14.73
N ARG A 308 -12.36 11.14 15.68
CA ARG A 308 -13.64 11.88 15.76
C ARG A 308 -13.80 12.84 14.58
N ILE A 309 -12.72 13.53 14.22
CA ILE A 309 -12.67 14.47 13.09
C ILE A 309 -12.88 13.71 11.78
N ASP A 310 -12.18 12.60 11.58
CA ASP A 310 -12.33 11.71 10.42
C ASP A 310 -13.80 11.28 10.20
N ALA A 311 -14.44 10.75 11.24
CA ALA A 311 -15.85 10.34 11.16
C ALA A 311 -16.79 11.53 10.88
N ALA A 312 -16.47 12.73 11.37
CA ALA A 312 -17.27 13.93 11.09
C ALA A 312 -17.11 14.41 9.64
N LEU A 313 -15.91 14.31 9.08
CA LEU A 313 -15.62 14.68 7.69
C LEU A 313 -16.35 13.76 6.71
N ILE A 314 -16.36 12.45 6.97
CA ILE A 314 -17.13 11.48 6.17
C ILE A 314 -18.62 11.84 6.21
N ARG A 315 -19.19 12.10 7.39
CA ARG A 315 -20.60 12.53 7.53
C ARG A 315 -20.90 13.86 6.83
N ALA A 316 -19.91 14.75 6.73
CA ALA A 316 -20.04 16.04 6.05
C ALA A 316 -19.92 15.94 4.52
N GLY A 317 -19.66 14.73 3.99
CA GLY A 317 -19.60 14.45 2.56
C GLY A 317 -18.19 14.42 1.97
N ALA A 318 -17.15 14.18 2.78
CA ALA A 318 -15.83 13.91 2.24
C ALA A 318 -15.85 12.63 1.38
N GLU A 319 -15.30 12.68 0.16
CA GLU A 319 -15.22 11.51 -0.73
C GLU A 319 -14.26 10.46 -0.14
N LYS A 320 -13.16 10.93 0.44
CA LYS A 320 -12.16 10.08 1.08
C LYS A 320 -11.45 10.85 2.19
N THR A 321 -11.04 10.13 3.22
CA THR A 321 -10.28 10.69 4.33
C THR A 321 -9.05 9.84 4.63
N TRP A 322 -8.05 10.47 5.23
CA TRP A 322 -6.80 9.84 5.65
C TRP A 322 -6.31 10.47 6.95
N THR A 323 -5.59 9.71 7.76
CA THR A 323 -4.96 10.21 8.98
C THR A 323 -3.45 10.04 8.90
N LEU A 324 -2.70 11.09 9.22
CA LEU A 324 -1.24 11.10 9.23
C LEU A 324 -0.75 11.53 10.62
N THR A 325 0.26 10.84 11.16
CA THR A 325 0.95 11.28 12.38
C THR A 325 2.42 11.49 12.07
N LEU A 326 2.91 12.70 12.27
CA LEU A 326 4.32 13.05 12.15
C LEU A 326 4.98 12.93 13.52
N ALA A 327 6.07 12.18 13.60
CA ALA A 327 6.84 12.05 14.84
C ALA A 327 7.67 13.31 15.11
N PRO A 328 7.97 13.62 16.39
CA PRO A 328 8.90 14.68 16.75
C PRO A 328 10.28 14.46 16.13
N THR A 329 10.95 15.54 15.75
CA THR A 329 12.36 15.48 15.35
C THR A 329 13.24 15.42 16.59
N PRO A 330 14.22 14.50 16.68
CA PRO A 330 15.19 14.51 17.78
C PRO A 330 15.98 15.84 17.75
N PRO A 331 16.32 16.42 18.92
CA PRO A 331 17.11 17.64 18.96
C PRO A 331 18.47 17.40 18.29
N PRO A 332 19.05 18.43 17.62
CA PRO A 332 20.40 18.31 17.06
C PRO A 332 21.39 18.02 18.19
N GLU A 333 22.09 16.88 18.12
CA GLU A 333 23.18 16.57 19.05
C GLU A 333 24.30 17.61 18.88
N THR A 334 24.42 18.52 19.83
CA THR A 334 25.57 19.41 19.95
C THR A 334 26.78 18.59 20.44
N GLY A 335 27.75 18.39 19.55
CA GLY A 335 29.12 18.02 19.93
C GLY A 335 29.46 16.53 19.83
N ARG A 336 29.87 16.09 18.64
CA ARG A 336 30.88 15.04 18.48
C ARG A 336 31.84 15.46 17.35
N PRO A 337 33.17 15.47 17.58
CA PRO A 337 34.12 15.71 16.50
C PRO A 337 34.09 14.51 15.54
N ALA A 338 34.36 14.80 14.27
CA ALA A 338 34.45 13.81 13.20
C ALA A 338 35.47 12.72 13.55
N GLY A 339 34.98 11.51 13.82
CA GLY A 339 35.76 10.29 13.95
C GLY A 339 35.08 9.21 13.12
N CYS A 340 35.67 8.90 11.97
CA CYS A 340 35.24 7.79 11.12
C CYS A 340 35.38 6.47 11.91
N PRO A 341 34.34 5.63 12.04
CA PRO A 341 34.54 4.26 12.48
C PRO A 341 35.14 3.44 11.32
N PRO A 342 35.92 2.38 11.61
CA PRO A 342 36.57 1.60 10.58
C PRO A 342 35.52 0.89 9.71
N ALA A 343 35.86 0.75 8.43
CA ALA A 343 35.13 -0.05 7.47
C ALA A 343 35.11 -1.51 7.91
N ASP A 344 33.94 -1.97 8.34
CA ASP A 344 33.58 -3.38 8.29
C ASP A 344 32.26 -3.50 7.53
N THR A 345 32.30 -4.32 6.49
CA THR A 345 31.27 -4.51 5.48
C THR A 345 29.93 -4.90 6.09
N ALA A 346 28.95 -3.99 6.02
CA ALA A 346 27.53 -4.28 6.17
C ALA A 346 26.80 -3.75 4.93
N PRO A 347 25.75 -4.43 4.43
CA PRO A 347 25.10 -4.02 3.19
C PRO A 347 24.28 -2.73 3.38
N GLU A 348 24.12 -2.06 2.24
CA GLU A 348 23.46 -0.79 1.95
C GLU A 348 22.05 -0.64 2.55
N GLY A 349 21.83 0.47 3.27
CA GLY A 349 20.50 1.09 3.49
C GLY A 349 19.41 0.27 4.20
N PRO A 350 18.29 0.91 4.58
CA PRO A 350 17.13 0.19 5.11
C PRO A 350 16.55 -0.75 4.04
N CYS A 351 16.48 -2.04 4.34
CA CYS A 351 15.91 -3.05 3.43
C CYS A 351 14.38 -3.01 3.51
N GLN A 352 13.74 -2.56 2.43
CA GLN A 352 12.29 -2.41 2.35
C GLN A 352 11.69 -3.34 1.30
N ALA A 353 10.53 -3.91 1.62
CA ALA A 353 9.75 -4.76 0.72
C ALA A 353 8.28 -4.40 0.77
N VAL A 354 7.56 -4.70 -0.31
CA VAL A 354 6.11 -4.62 -0.40
C VAL A 354 5.56 -6.01 -0.69
N ALA A 355 4.46 -6.35 -0.03
CA ALA A 355 3.69 -7.55 -0.32
C ALA A 355 2.20 -7.26 -0.27
N HIS A 356 1.43 -8.07 -0.97
CA HIS A 356 -0.01 -7.93 -1.06
C HIS A 356 -0.73 -9.06 -0.29
N PRO A 357 -1.94 -8.82 0.23
CA PRO A 357 -2.73 -9.86 0.86
C PRO A 357 -3.18 -10.89 -0.18
N ASN A 358 -3.48 -12.10 0.29
CA ASN A 358 -4.09 -13.15 -0.52
C ASN A 358 -5.39 -13.64 0.14
N ILE A 359 -6.33 -14.10 -0.69
CA ILE A 359 -7.59 -14.71 -0.25
C ILE A 359 -7.65 -16.15 -0.73
N ALA A 360 -7.91 -17.07 0.21
CA ALA A 360 -7.87 -18.50 -0.07
C ALA A 360 -9.12 -18.96 -0.85
N LEU A 361 -8.88 -19.64 -1.98
CA LEU A 361 -9.89 -20.38 -2.74
C LEU A 361 -10.01 -21.82 -2.22
N ILE A 362 -8.87 -22.42 -1.85
CA ILE A 362 -8.80 -23.63 -1.02
C ILE A 362 -8.20 -23.25 0.31
N LYS A 363 -8.93 -23.48 1.40
CA LYS A 363 -8.60 -22.95 2.71
C LYS A 363 -7.42 -23.67 3.35
N TYR A 364 -6.57 -22.88 3.98
CA TYR A 364 -5.62 -23.35 4.97
C TYR A 364 -6.29 -23.32 6.34
N TRP A 365 -6.57 -24.50 6.91
CA TRP A 365 -7.14 -24.64 8.24
C TRP A 365 -6.54 -25.85 8.95
N THR A 366 -6.07 -25.66 10.19
CA THR A 366 -5.28 -26.57 11.04
C THR A 366 -3.79 -26.72 10.70
N LYS A 367 -3.00 -27.13 11.70
CA LYS A 367 -1.55 -27.36 11.59
C LYS A 367 -1.22 -28.74 12.13
N ARG A 368 -0.37 -29.47 11.42
CA ARG A 368 0.20 -30.72 11.91
C ARG A 368 1.48 -30.51 12.72
N ASP A 369 2.19 -29.42 12.43
CA ASP A 369 3.37 -28.98 13.18
C ASP A 369 3.23 -27.49 13.50
N ARG A 370 3.30 -27.14 14.78
CA ARG A 370 3.11 -25.77 15.25
C ARG A 370 4.39 -24.94 15.17
N ASP A 371 5.55 -25.56 15.34
CA ASP A 371 6.85 -24.89 15.41
C ASP A 371 7.36 -24.56 14.02
N LEU A 372 7.18 -25.50 13.08
CA LEU A 372 7.44 -25.33 11.66
C LEU A 372 6.26 -24.70 10.93
N VAL A 373 5.09 -24.58 11.56
CA VAL A 373 3.87 -24.03 10.95
C VAL A 373 3.46 -24.83 9.70
N LEU A 374 3.55 -26.16 9.77
CA LEU A 374 3.19 -27.06 8.66
C LEU A 374 1.68 -27.36 8.68
N PRO A 375 1.00 -27.33 7.54
CA PRO A 375 -0.43 -27.55 7.47
C PRO A 375 -0.73 -29.06 7.33
N HIS A 376 -1.95 -29.49 7.69
CA HIS A 376 -2.39 -30.85 7.37
C HIS A 376 -2.72 -31.07 5.89
N THR A 377 -3.09 -29.99 5.20
CA THR A 377 -3.51 -30.00 3.78
C THR A 377 -2.87 -28.84 3.03
N GLY A 378 -2.67 -29.02 1.73
CA GLY A 378 -2.29 -27.90 0.86
C GLY A 378 -3.42 -26.88 0.76
N SER A 379 -3.11 -25.71 0.22
CA SER A 379 -4.06 -24.61 0.06
C SER A 379 -3.76 -23.80 -1.19
N LEU A 380 -4.74 -23.03 -1.65
CA LEU A 380 -4.61 -22.23 -2.86
C LEU A 380 -5.30 -20.88 -2.67
N SER A 381 -4.68 -19.80 -3.13
CA SER A 381 -5.22 -18.44 -2.99
C SER A 381 -4.99 -17.60 -4.23
N LEU A 382 -5.77 -16.53 -4.35
CA LEU A 382 -5.50 -15.40 -5.23
C LEU A 382 -4.82 -14.28 -4.43
N THR A 383 -3.65 -13.84 -4.87
CA THR A 383 -2.99 -12.61 -4.35
C THR A 383 -3.66 -11.39 -4.97
N LEU A 384 -3.91 -10.35 -4.16
CA LEU A 384 -4.74 -9.21 -4.55
C LEU A 384 -3.92 -7.99 -4.97
N ASP A 385 -4.39 -7.20 -5.92
CA ASP A 385 -3.77 -5.92 -6.31
C ASP A 385 -4.03 -4.77 -5.31
N VAL A 386 -4.97 -4.96 -4.39
CA VAL A 386 -5.31 -3.99 -3.34
C VAL A 386 -4.60 -4.26 -2.02
N PHE A 387 -4.50 -3.20 -1.23
CA PHE A 387 -3.99 -3.20 0.14
C PHE A 387 -2.52 -3.63 0.32
N PRO A 388 -1.56 -3.07 -0.44
CA PRO A 388 -0.14 -3.33 -0.23
C PRO A 388 0.26 -3.06 1.23
N THR A 389 1.14 -3.93 1.72
CA THR A 389 1.83 -3.81 2.99
C THR A 389 3.31 -3.58 2.74
N ARG A 390 3.83 -2.46 3.20
CA ARG A 390 5.22 -2.06 3.08
C ARG A 390 5.93 -2.31 4.40
N THR A 391 7.01 -3.06 4.39
CA THR A 391 7.79 -3.36 5.60
C THR A 391 9.26 -3.06 5.37
N THR A 392 9.84 -2.26 6.26
CA THR A 392 11.27 -2.03 6.40
C THR A 392 11.80 -2.85 7.57
N VAL A 393 12.92 -3.53 7.39
CA VAL A 393 13.66 -4.21 8.45
C VAL A 393 15.06 -3.61 8.54
N GLU A 394 15.39 -3.05 9.71
CA GLU A 394 16.67 -2.40 9.99
C GLU A 394 17.37 -3.12 11.15
N PRO A 395 18.42 -3.93 10.87
CA PRO A 395 19.24 -4.53 11.90
C PRO A 395 19.99 -3.45 12.69
N GLY A 396 19.85 -3.46 14.00
CA GLY A 396 20.46 -2.51 14.91
C GLY A 396 19.76 -2.44 16.26
N GLY A 397 20.44 -1.83 17.24
CA GLY A 397 19.91 -1.63 18.58
C GLY A 397 20.05 -2.84 19.52
N ARG A 398 19.55 -2.68 20.76
CA ARG A 398 19.70 -3.67 21.85
C ARG A 398 18.54 -4.66 21.98
N LYS A 399 17.41 -4.40 21.32
CA LYS A 399 16.20 -5.23 21.37
C LYS A 399 15.36 -5.01 20.12
N ASP A 400 14.54 -6.00 19.78
CA ASP A 400 13.61 -5.88 18.65
C ASP A 400 12.54 -4.82 18.93
N ARG A 401 12.15 -4.06 17.89
CA ARG A 401 11.09 -3.05 17.94
C ARG A 401 10.15 -3.24 16.75
N LEU A 402 8.87 -3.00 16.95
CA LEU A 402 7.85 -3.11 15.91
C LEU A 402 7.02 -1.83 15.88
N PHE A 403 6.93 -1.22 14.70
CA PHE A 403 6.03 -0.13 14.40
C PHE A 403 5.08 -0.57 13.29
N ILE A 404 3.78 -0.37 13.47
CA ILE A 404 2.78 -0.59 12.43
C ILE A 404 1.95 0.69 12.30
N ASN A 405 1.86 1.24 11.09
CA ASN A 405 1.13 2.48 10.79
C ASN A 405 1.52 3.63 11.73
N GLY A 406 2.82 3.84 11.94
CA GLY A 406 3.37 4.87 12.81
C GLY A 406 3.23 4.63 14.32
N GLN A 407 2.53 3.57 14.75
CA GLN A 407 2.37 3.24 16.18
C GLN A 407 3.34 2.14 16.61
N GLN A 408 3.99 2.32 17.76
CA GLN A 408 4.84 1.27 18.34
C GLN A 408 3.96 0.17 18.97
N HIS A 409 4.15 -1.07 18.53
CA HIS A 409 3.43 -2.22 19.07
C HIS A 409 4.26 -2.96 20.14
N THR A 410 3.58 -3.44 21.17
CA THR A 410 4.14 -4.25 22.26
C THR A 410 3.34 -5.55 22.43
N GLY A 411 3.71 -6.40 23.41
CA GLY A 411 2.97 -7.63 23.74
C GLY A 411 2.99 -8.67 22.61
N ALA A 412 1.86 -9.33 22.37
CA ALA A 412 1.75 -10.49 21.48
C ALA A 412 2.16 -10.21 20.02
N ALA A 413 1.93 -8.99 19.52
CA ALA A 413 2.33 -8.61 18.16
C ALA A 413 3.85 -8.51 18.03
N LEU A 414 4.50 -7.83 18.98
CA LEU A 414 5.96 -7.73 19.04
C LEU A 414 6.59 -9.10 19.27
N GLN A 415 6.07 -9.91 20.20
CA GLN A 415 6.59 -11.27 20.48
C GLN A 415 6.61 -12.15 19.23
N ARG A 416 5.57 -12.09 18.40
CA ARG A 416 5.53 -12.82 17.13
C ARG A 416 6.59 -12.33 16.14
N MET A 417 6.74 -11.02 16.00
CA MET A 417 7.75 -10.46 15.11
C MET A 417 9.15 -10.78 15.61
N SER A 418 9.42 -10.64 16.91
CA SER A 418 10.70 -11.04 17.53
C SER A 418 11.01 -12.52 17.35
N GLY A 419 10.01 -13.41 17.47
CA GLY A 419 10.20 -14.83 17.17
C GLY A 419 10.60 -15.06 15.71
N PHE A 420 10.00 -14.32 14.78
CA PHE A 420 10.38 -14.35 13.37
C PHE A 420 11.78 -13.79 13.12
N LEU A 421 12.15 -12.66 13.73
CA LEU A 421 13.50 -12.08 13.62
C LEU A 421 14.56 -13.01 14.24
N SER A 422 14.25 -13.68 15.35
CA SER A 422 15.12 -14.70 15.95
C SER A 422 15.41 -15.86 14.99
N LEU A 423 14.43 -16.27 14.18
CA LEU A 423 14.65 -17.25 13.12
C LEU A 423 15.63 -16.70 12.07
N LEU A 424 15.44 -15.45 11.61
CA LEU A 424 16.34 -14.85 10.62
C LEU A 424 17.78 -14.77 11.15
N ARG A 425 17.96 -14.30 12.39
CA ARG A 425 19.25 -14.26 13.09
C ARG A 425 19.90 -15.64 13.21
N SER A 426 19.11 -16.65 13.57
CA SER A 426 19.60 -18.03 13.68
C SER A 426 20.07 -18.59 12.33
N LEU A 427 19.42 -18.23 11.24
CA LEU A 427 19.77 -18.71 9.90
C LEU A 427 20.95 -17.95 9.30
N SER A 428 21.09 -16.65 9.61
CA SER A 428 22.18 -15.83 9.08
C SER A 428 23.45 -15.86 9.94
N GLY A 429 23.34 -16.26 11.21
CA GLY A 429 24.41 -16.13 12.20
C GLY A 429 24.60 -14.70 12.73
N ASP A 430 23.76 -13.75 12.28
CA ASP A 430 23.83 -12.35 12.69
C ASP A 430 23.01 -12.11 13.96
N GLY A 431 23.68 -11.80 15.08
CA GLY A 431 23.05 -11.58 16.38
C GLY A 431 22.34 -10.23 16.55
N ARG A 432 22.39 -9.33 15.57
CA ARG A 432 21.80 -7.98 15.69
C ARG A 432 20.27 -8.07 15.76
N HIS A 433 19.69 -7.44 16.78
CA HIS A 433 18.25 -7.19 16.84
C HIS A 433 17.80 -6.27 15.69
N ALA A 434 16.50 -6.12 15.45
CA ALA A 434 16.02 -5.22 14.40
C ALA A 434 14.85 -4.33 14.82
N THR A 435 14.80 -3.17 14.19
CA THR A 435 13.59 -2.35 14.13
C THR A 435 12.82 -2.70 12.87
N VAL A 436 11.54 -3.05 13.04
CA VAL A 436 10.62 -3.34 11.94
C VAL A 436 9.60 -2.22 11.87
N VAL A 437 9.52 -1.56 10.72
CA VAL A 437 8.52 -0.52 10.45
C VAL A 437 7.64 -0.99 9.32
N SER A 438 6.35 -1.20 9.60
CA SER A 438 5.38 -1.72 8.66
C SER A 438 4.23 -0.72 8.45
N HIS A 439 3.77 -0.57 7.22
CA HIS A 439 2.64 0.27 6.84
C HIS A 439 1.66 -0.55 6.00
N ASN A 440 0.43 -0.66 6.46
CA ASN A 440 -0.64 -1.41 5.81
C ASN A 440 -1.68 -0.43 5.27
N SER A 441 -1.96 -0.49 3.98
CA SER A 441 -3.01 0.32 3.34
C SER A 441 -4.42 -0.26 3.49
N VAL A 442 -4.59 -1.36 4.25
CA VAL A 442 -5.89 -1.96 4.59
C VAL A 442 -6.71 -0.96 5.42
N PRO A 443 -7.96 -0.62 5.05
CA PRO A 443 -8.84 0.19 5.88
C PRO A 443 -8.97 -0.43 7.27
N THR A 444 -8.87 0.37 8.32
CA THR A 444 -8.81 -0.10 9.72
C THR A 444 -10.00 -1.01 10.10
N ALA A 445 -11.15 -0.84 9.45
CA ALA A 445 -12.36 -1.64 9.65
C ALA A 445 -12.42 -2.95 8.81
N ALA A 446 -11.54 -3.12 7.82
CA ALA A 446 -11.73 -4.17 6.81
C ALA A 446 -11.36 -5.58 7.28
N GLY A 447 -10.62 -5.77 8.38
CA GLY A 447 -10.34 -7.11 8.94
C GLY A 447 -9.69 -8.12 7.98
N LEU A 448 -9.17 -7.65 6.84
CA LEU A 448 -8.53 -8.47 5.80
C LEU A 448 -7.18 -8.99 6.28
N ALA A 449 -6.62 -10.00 5.59
CA ALA A 449 -5.44 -10.77 5.97
C ALA A 449 -4.11 -9.98 6.03
N SER A 450 -4.07 -8.90 6.80
CA SER A 450 -2.96 -7.97 6.98
C SER A 450 -1.69 -8.65 7.49
N SER A 451 -1.83 -9.72 8.28
CA SER A 451 -0.68 -10.50 8.75
C SER A 451 -0.01 -11.32 7.65
N ALA A 452 -0.74 -11.74 6.60
CA ALA A 452 -0.13 -12.50 5.51
C ALA A 452 0.82 -11.61 4.71
N ALA A 453 0.33 -10.46 4.24
CA ALA A 453 1.12 -9.47 3.54
C ALA A 453 2.28 -8.94 4.42
N GLY A 454 2.00 -8.61 5.70
CA GLY A 454 3.03 -8.13 6.62
C GLY A 454 4.21 -9.07 6.81
N PHE A 455 3.96 -10.37 7.00
CA PHE A 455 5.04 -11.34 7.16
C PHE A 455 5.71 -11.74 5.84
N ALA A 456 5.01 -11.66 4.71
CA ALA A 456 5.64 -11.83 3.40
C ALA A 456 6.63 -10.69 3.11
N ALA A 457 6.20 -9.43 3.32
CA ALA A 457 7.08 -8.27 3.20
C ALA A 457 8.24 -8.34 4.21
N ALA A 458 7.97 -8.69 5.47
CA ALA A 458 9.02 -8.88 6.48
C ALA A 458 10.00 -10.00 6.11
N ALA A 459 9.56 -11.06 5.44
CA ALA A 459 10.45 -12.12 4.98
C ALA A 459 11.42 -11.66 3.91
N LEU A 460 10.95 -10.91 2.89
CA LEU A 460 11.86 -10.37 1.89
C LEU A 460 12.78 -9.29 2.45
N ALA A 461 12.22 -8.31 3.18
CA ALA A 461 12.99 -7.23 3.79
C ALA A 461 14.01 -7.76 4.80
N GLY A 462 13.60 -8.71 5.65
CA GLY A 462 14.46 -9.36 6.64
C GLY A 462 15.51 -10.26 6.00
N ALA A 463 15.16 -11.09 5.02
CA ALA A 463 16.14 -11.90 4.31
C ALA A 463 17.21 -11.02 3.64
N ALA A 464 16.79 -9.91 3.01
CA ALA A 464 17.70 -8.92 2.46
C ALA A 464 18.62 -8.31 3.54
N ALA A 465 18.05 -7.86 4.65
CA ALA A 465 18.76 -7.20 5.74
C ALA A 465 19.80 -8.10 6.43
N TYR A 466 19.51 -9.39 6.52
CA TYR A 466 20.35 -10.39 7.18
C TYR A 466 21.19 -11.23 6.19
N GLY A 467 21.22 -10.88 4.90
CA GLY A 467 22.05 -11.56 3.90
C GLY A 467 21.62 -12.99 3.57
N LEU A 468 20.35 -13.34 3.77
CA LEU A 468 19.79 -14.65 3.46
C LEU A 468 19.36 -14.75 1.98
N PRO A 469 19.28 -15.97 1.41
CA PRO A 469 18.74 -16.17 0.07
C PRO A 469 17.32 -15.61 -0.08
N THR A 470 17.07 -15.00 -1.23
CA THR A 470 15.79 -14.36 -1.56
C THR A 470 15.07 -15.05 -2.72
N ASP A 471 15.40 -16.32 -2.99
CA ASP A 471 14.63 -17.13 -3.91
C ASP A 471 13.22 -17.39 -3.34
N THR A 472 12.27 -17.62 -4.24
CA THR A 472 10.85 -17.76 -3.92
C THR A 472 10.56 -18.84 -2.88
N ALA A 473 11.21 -20.01 -2.97
CA ALA A 473 10.96 -21.12 -2.07
C ALA A 473 11.45 -20.80 -0.66
N THR A 474 12.65 -20.24 -0.54
CA THR A 474 13.20 -19.77 0.74
C THR A 474 12.33 -18.69 1.36
N LEU A 475 11.96 -17.65 0.60
CA LEU A 475 11.09 -16.57 1.10
C LEU A 475 9.73 -17.08 1.54
N SER A 476 9.13 -17.99 0.77
CA SER A 476 7.87 -18.63 1.12
C SER A 476 7.98 -19.40 2.45
N ARG A 477 9.05 -20.19 2.63
CA ARG A 477 9.30 -20.94 3.88
C ARG A 477 9.50 -19.99 5.06
N LEU A 478 10.29 -18.93 4.90
CA LEU A 478 10.48 -17.91 5.93
C LEU A 478 9.14 -17.25 6.30
N ALA A 479 8.39 -16.75 5.30
CA ALA A 479 7.09 -16.11 5.51
C ALA A 479 6.10 -17.04 6.26
N ARG A 480 6.08 -18.33 5.91
CA ARG A 480 5.27 -19.37 6.57
C ARG A 480 5.50 -19.40 8.09
N ARG A 481 6.76 -19.27 8.52
CA ARG A 481 7.15 -19.30 9.95
C ARG A 481 6.64 -18.11 10.73
N GLY A 482 6.51 -16.95 10.09
CA GLY A 482 5.90 -15.76 10.70
C GLY A 482 4.36 -15.83 10.75
N SER A 483 3.75 -16.25 9.63
CA SER A 483 2.31 -16.49 9.50
C SER A 483 2.08 -17.48 8.36
N GLY A 484 1.44 -18.63 8.62
CA GLY A 484 1.31 -19.72 7.64
C GLY A 484 0.85 -19.26 6.26
N SER A 485 -0.24 -18.49 6.17
CA SER A 485 -0.77 -17.96 4.90
C SER A 485 0.11 -16.90 4.21
N ALA A 486 1.13 -16.34 4.89
CA ALA A 486 2.05 -15.37 4.29
C ALA A 486 2.94 -16.00 3.21
N CYS A 487 3.17 -17.32 3.27
CA CYS A 487 3.93 -18.01 2.23
C CYS A 487 3.33 -17.80 0.83
N ARG A 488 2.00 -17.74 0.72
CA ARG A 488 1.29 -17.53 -0.54
C ARG A 488 1.36 -16.09 -1.04
N SER A 489 1.49 -15.10 -0.13
CA SER A 489 1.71 -13.69 -0.49
C SER A 489 3.09 -13.40 -1.07
N VAL A 490 4.01 -14.37 -1.05
CA VAL A 490 5.29 -14.28 -1.79
C VAL A 490 5.05 -14.42 -3.30
N ILE A 491 3.98 -15.10 -3.70
CA ILE A 491 3.64 -15.42 -5.08
C ILE A 491 2.55 -14.45 -5.57
N GLY A 492 2.74 -13.89 -6.76
CA GLY A 492 1.69 -13.11 -7.43
C GLY A 492 0.63 -14.02 -8.04
N ASP A 493 -0.54 -13.46 -8.31
CA ASP A 493 -1.65 -14.19 -8.93
C ASP A 493 -2.07 -15.45 -8.14
N LEU A 494 -2.14 -16.62 -8.79
CA LEU A 494 -2.56 -17.87 -8.17
C LEU A 494 -1.41 -18.57 -7.47
N ALA A 495 -1.54 -18.70 -6.15
CA ALA A 495 -0.52 -19.25 -5.27
C ALA A 495 -1.00 -20.57 -4.65
N LEU A 496 -0.34 -21.67 -4.98
CA LEU A 496 -0.56 -22.98 -4.37
C LEU A 496 0.51 -23.22 -3.30
N TRP A 497 0.08 -23.48 -2.06
CA TRP A 497 0.95 -23.90 -0.97
C TRP A 497 0.88 -25.42 -0.77
N ASP A 498 2.02 -26.08 -1.01
CA ASP A 498 2.22 -27.50 -0.78
C ASP A 498 2.40 -27.78 0.73
N PRO A 499 1.76 -28.83 1.29
CA PRO A 499 1.78 -29.07 2.73
C PRO A 499 3.10 -29.63 3.27
N GLY A 500 4.08 -29.93 2.41
CA GLY A 500 5.31 -30.65 2.76
C GLY A 500 5.11 -32.16 2.90
N GLN A 501 6.14 -32.93 2.56
CA GLN A 501 6.18 -34.39 2.59
C GLN A 501 7.03 -34.89 3.77
N GLY A 502 6.58 -35.94 4.45
CA GLY A 502 7.26 -36.47 5.64
C GLY A 502 7.06 -35.61 6.88
N GLU A 503 8.06 -35.64 7.77
CA GLU A 503 8.07 -34.96 9.08
C GLU A 503 9.34 -34.10 9.27
N GLY A 504 9.31 -33.20 10.25
CA GLY A 504 10.45 -32.36 10.63
C GLY A 504 11.05 -31.58 9.45
N GLN A 505 12.38 -31.67 9.31
CA GLN A 505 13.14 -30.92 8.30
C GLN A 505 12.75 -31.28 6.85
N GLN A 506 12.49 -32.56 6.57
CA GLN A 506 12.08 -33.02 5.23
C GLN A 506 10.74 -32.38 4.81
N ALA A 507 9.81 -32.27 5.75
CA ALA A 507 8.53 -31.61 5.53
C ALA A 507 8.69 -30.09 5.37
N ASP A 508 9.59 -29.48 6.13
CA ASP A 508 9.88 -28.05 6.03
C ASP A 508 10.39 -27.66 4.64
N GLU A 509 11.37 -28.41 4.12
CA GLU A 509 12.02 -28.15 2.83
C GLU A 509 11.06 -28.24 1.65
N THR A 510 10.03 -29.09 1.77
CA THR A 510 9.04 -29.34 0.71
C THR A 510 7.71 -28.60 0.93
N SER A 511 7.58 -27.79 2.00
CA SER A 511 6.37 -27.01 2.31
C SER A 511 6.55 -25.52 1.96
N TYR A 512 6.31 -25.17 0.71
CA TYR A 512 6.34 -23.79 0.22
C TYR A 512 5.23 -23.51 -0.80
N ALA A 513 5.00 -22.23 -1.09
CA ALA A 513 4.07 -21.77 -2.09
C ALA A 513 4.78 -21.59 -3.43
N ARG A 514 4.06 -21.89 -4.51
CA ARG A 514 4.50 -21.75 -5.89
C ARG A 514 3.37 -21.21 -6.75
N ALA A 515 3.74 -20.59 -7.86
CA ALA A 515 2.79 -20.15 -8.87
C ALA A 515 2.12 -21.35 -9.54
N VAL A 516 0.84 -21.20 -9.86
CA VAL A 516 0.09 -22.12 -10.72
C VAL A 516 -0.62 -21.33 -11.81
N ARG A 517 -0.85 -21.97 -12.95
CA ARG A 517 -1.61 -21.35 -14.05
C ARG A 517 -3.11 -21.52 -13.80
N GLY A 518 -3.90 -20.62 -14.36
CA GLY A 518 -5.35 -20.66 -14.34
C GLY A 518 -5.95 -19.45 -15.06
N PRO A 519 -7.29 -19.33 -15.08
CA PRO A 519 -7.96 -18.20 -15.69
C PRO A 519 -7.71 -16.91 -14.90
N ARG A 520 -7.86 -15.75 -15.56
CA ARG A 520 -7.78 -14.46 -14.85
C ARG A 520 -8.98 -14.29 -13.92
N LEU A 521 -8.71 -14.29 -12.63
CA LEU A 521 -9.70 -14.11 -11.57
C LEU A 521 -9.68 -12.69 -11.02
N ALA A 522 -10.84 -12.26 -10.57
CA ALA A 522 -11.02 -11.09 -9.72
C ALA A 522 -11.98 -11.42 -8.57
N MET A 523 -12.12 -10.48 -7.64
CA MET A 523 -13.10 -10.62 -6.57
C MET A 523 -13.69 -9.30 -6.11
N VAL A 524 -14.90 -9.39 -5.55
CA VAL A 524 -15.52 -8.32 -4.76
C VAL A 524 -15.50 -8.72 -3.30
N ILE A 525 -14.85 -7.92 -2.46
CA ILE A 525 -14.74 -8.13 -1.02
C ILE A 525 -15.81 -7.31 -0.32
N MET A 526 -16.80 -7.98 0.25
CA MET A 526 -17.84 -7.39 1.07
C MET A 526 -17.35 -7.31 2.52
N VAL A 527 -17.10 -6.09 2.99
CA VAL A 527 -16.58 -5.82 4.33
C VAL A 527 -17.74 -5.79 5.32
N VAL A 528 -17.83 -6.84 6.14
CA VAL A 528 -18.84 -6.97 7.17
C VAL A 528 -18.23 -6.56 8.50
N ASN A 529 -18.64 -5.41 9.02
CA ASN A 529 -18.23 -4.99 10.36
C ASN A 529 -18.78 -5.98 11.40
N SER A 530 -17.89 -6.56 12.18
CA SER A 530 -18.21 -7.24 13.43
C SER A 530 -17.36 -6.66 14.53
N ASP A 531 -17.80 -6.84 15.77
CA ASP A 531 -16.95 -6.63 16.94
C ASP A 531 -15.64 -7.43 16.84
N THR A 532 -14.66 -7.06 17.67
CA THR A 532 -13.37 -7.76 17.77
C THR A 532 -13.56 -9.28 17.84
N LYS A 533 -12.81 -10.01 17.00
CA LYS A 533 -12.87 -11.49 16.97
C LYS A 533 -12.69 -12.05 18.38
N ALA A 534 -13.71 -12.72 18.89
CA ALA A 534 -13.68 -13.33 20.23
C ALA A 534 -12.58 -14.39 20.36
N VAL A 535 -12.29 -15.12 19.28
CA VAL A 535 -11.27 -16.18 19.23
C VAL A 535 -10.34 -15.94 18.03
N SER A 536 -9.03 -16.03 18.25
CA SER A 536 -8.06 -15.91 17.16
C SER A 536 -8.11 -17.12 16.22
N SER A 537 -7.83 -16.94 14.92
CA SER A 537 -7.77 -18.07 13.98
C SER A 537 -6.78 -19.14 14.41
N ARG A 538 -5.66 -18.77 15.06
CA ARG A 538 -4.67 -19.73 15.58
C ARG A 538 -5.29 -20.64 16.65
N THR A 539 -6.04 -20.06 17.58
CA THR A 539 -6.73 -20.79 18.66
C THR A 539 -7.83 -21.66 18.08
N ALA A 540 -8.68 -21.11 17.22
CA ALA A 540 -9.79 -21.83 16.61
C ALA A 540 -9.31 -23.01 15.74
N MET A 541 -8.21 -22.84 14.98
CA MET A 541 -7.59 -23.93 14.22
C MET A 541 -7.10 -25.07 15.10
N GLN A 542 -6.55 -24.77 16.28
CA GLN A 542 -6.10 -25.79 17.23
C GLN A 542 -7.29 -26.53 17.84
N GLN A 543 -8.31 -25.78 18.26
CA GLN A 543 -9.57 -26.36 18.76
C GLN A 543 -10.23 -27.26 17.71
N THR A 544 -10.19 -26.92 16.43
CA THR A 544 -10.71 -27.80 15.37
C THR A 544 -9.98 -29.15 15.34
N VAL A 545 -8.66 -29.18 15.55
CA VAL A 545 -7.92 -30.45 15.62
C VAL A 545 -8.30 -31.24 16.87
N GLU A 546 -8.41 -30.56 18.01
CA GLU A 546 -8.55 -31.20 19.32
C GLU A 546 -9.98 -31.67 19.62
N THR A 547 -10.99 -30.98 19.08
CA THR A 547 -12.37 -31.09 19.55
C THR A 547 -13.42 -31.25 18.46
N SER A 548 -13.15 -30.83 17.21
CA SER A 548 -14.17 -30.87 16.17
C SER A 548 -14.39 -32.30 15.66
N PRO A 549 -15.61 -32.85 15.77
CA PRO A 549 -15.92 -34.17 15.21
C PRO A 549 -15.83 -34.20 13.68
N TYR A 550 -15.75 -33.04 13.03
CA TYR A 550 -15.64 -32.93 11.58
C TYR A 550 -14.18 -32.79 11.08
N PHE A 551 -13.19 -32.86 11.97
CA PHE A 551 -11.77 -32.71 11.60
C PHE A 551 -11.33 -33.67 10.49
N GLU A 552 -11.55 -34.98 10.65
CA GLU A 552 -11.15 -35.98 9.64
C GLU A 552 -11.86 -35.77 8.29
N GLY A 553 -13.15 -35.41 8.35
CA GLY A 553 -13.94 -35.05 7.18
C GLY A 553 -13.38 -33.81 6.47
N TRP A 554 -12.98 -32.79 7.22
CA TRP A 554 -12.32 -31.59 6.71
C TRP A 554 -11.01 -31.94 6.00
N ILE A 555 -10.12 -32.69 6.64
CA ILE A 555 -8.82 -33.06 6.05
C ILE A 555 -9.00 -33.84 4.74
N THR A 556 -9.87 -34.84 4.75
CA THR A 556 -10.12 -35.70 3.58
C THR A 556 -10.71 -34.90 2.43
N THR A 557 -11.70 -34.06 2.70
CA THR A 557 -12.37 -33.26 1.66
C THR A 557 -11.49 -32.13 1.14
N ALA A 558 -10.70 -31.46 1.99
CA ALA A 558 -9.79 -30.40 1.55
C ALA A 558 -8.66 -30.93 0.64
N ARG A 559 -8.11 -32.12 0.93
CA ARG A 559 -7.14 -32.78 0.03
C ARG A 559 -7.74 -33.09 -1.34
N ARG A 560 -8.99 -33.57 -1.35
CA ARG A 560 -9.72 -33.85 -2.59
C ARG A 560 -10.04 -32.57 -3.36
N ASP A 561 -10.57 -31.56 -2.68
CA ASP A 561 -10.93 -30.27 -3.28
C ASP A 561 -9.70 -29.58 -3.88
N LEU A 562 -8.52 -29.66 -3.25
CA LEU A 562 -7.28 -29.13 -3.85
C LEU A 562 -6.91 -29.82 -5.16
N LYS A 563 -6.98 -31.15 -5.23
CA LYS A 563 -6.69 -31.90 -6.47
C LYS A 563 -7.66 -31.49 -7.58
N LEU A 564 -8.95 -31.43 -7.27
CA LEU A 564 -9.99 -31.00 -8.21
C LEU A 564 -9.80 -29.54 -8.64
N MET A 565 -9.40 -28.65 -7.74
CA MET A 565 -9.14 -27.24 -8.04
C MET A 565 -7.98 -27.10 -9.02
N VAL A 566 -6.89 -27.84 -8.85
CA VAL A 566 -5.75 -27.81 -9.78
C VAL A 566 -6.21 -28.23 -11.18
N THR A 567 -6.96 -29.33 -11.31
CA THR A 567 -7.53 -29.74 -12.59
C THR A 567 -8.47 -28.70 -13.20
N ALA A 568 -9.32 -28.07 -12.38
CA ALA A 568 -10.25 -27.04 -12.84
C ALA A 568 -9.52 -25.77 -13.32
N LEU A 569 -8.43 -25.38 -12.65
CA LEU A 569 -7.58 -24.27 -13.09
C LEU A 569 -6.86 -24.57 -14.41
N GLU A 570 -6.33 -25.79 -14.58
CA GLU A 570 -5.70 -26.24 -15.82
C GLU A 570 -6.68 -26.25 -17.01
N GLN A 571 -7.95 -26.52 -16.75
CA GLN A 571 -9.03 -26.54 -17.74
C GLN A 571 -9.71 -25.17 -17.92
N GLU A 572 -9.33 -24.17 -17.11
CA GLU A 572 -9.99 -22.87 -17.03
C GLU A 572 -11.52 -22.97 -16.79
N ASP A 573 -11.98 -24.03 -16.10
CA ASP A 573 -13.39 -24.25 -15.79
C ASP A 573 -13.83 -23.38 -14.61
N MET A 574 -14.32 -22.18 -14.93
CA MET A 574 -14.79 -21.22 -13.92
C MET A 574 -15.95 -21.73 -13.07
N SER A 575 -16.80 -22.62 -13.59
CA SER A 575 -17.89 -23.20 -12.81
C SER A 575 -17.33 -24.14 -11.74
N ALA A 576 -16.41 -25.03 -12.13
CA ALA A 576 -15.76 -25.93 -11.19
C ALA A 576 -14.92 -25.17 -10.16
N ILE A 577 -14.09 -24.19 -10.58
CA ILE A 577 -13.29 -23.34 -9.69
C ILE A 577 -14.19 -22.68 -8.63
N GLY A 578 -15.28 -22.07 -9.09
CA GLY A 578 -16.24 -21.38 -8.23
C GLY A 578 -16.94 -22.30 -7.23
N GLN A 579 -17.47 -23.43 -7.71
CA GLN A 579 -18.19 -24.39 -6.87
C GLN A 579 -17.28 -25.02 -5.82
N ILE A 580 -16.04 -25.35 -6.18
CA ILE A 580 -15.05 -25.90 -5.24
C ILE A 580 -14.71 -24.84 -4.19
N THR A 581 -14.48 -23.59 -4.60
CA THR A 581 -14.19 -22.47 -3.70
C THR A 581 -15.28 -22.29 -2.65
N GLU A 582 -16.55 -22.19 -3.09
CA GLU A 582 -17.69 -21.97 -2.19
C GLU A 582 -17.90 -23.14 -1.23
N ARG A 583 -17.86 -24.37 -1.75
CA ARG A 583 -18.02 -25.58 -0.95
C ARG A 583 -16.89 -25.75 0.08
N ASN A 584 -15.65 -25.49 -0.31
CA ASN A 584 -14.49 -25.63 0.56
C ASN A 584 -14.55 -24.64 1.74
N ALA A 585 -14.94 -23.39 1.46
CA ALA A 585 -15.15 -22.39 2.51
C ALA A 585 -16.25 -22.82 3.50
N LEU A 586 -17.41 -23.28 3.01
CA LEU A 586 -18.51 -23.72 3.87
C LEU A 586 -18.15 -24.93 4.73
N ARG A 587 -17.40 -25.89 4.18
CA ARG A 587 -16.89 -27.06 4.93
C ARG A 587 -15.92 -26.65 6.03
N MET A 588 -15.02 -25.69 5.75
CA MET A 588 -14.14 -25.14 6.77
C MET A 588 -14.95 -24.54 7.92
N HIS A 589 -15.93 -23.68 7.61
CA HIS A 589 -16.80 -23.08 8.63
C HIS A 589 -17.62 -24.13 9.40
N ALA A 590 -18.08 -25.19 8.75
CA ALA A 590 -18.75 -26.31 9.43
C ALA A 590 -17.85 -26.99 10.46
N ALA A 591 -16.58 -27.25 10.11
CA ALA A 591 -15.61 -27.82 11.06
C ALA A 591 -15.33 -26.87 12.23
N ILE A 592 -15.28 -25.56 11.99
CA ILE A 592 -15.08 -24.54 13.03
C ILE A 592 -16.28 -24.46 13.98
N MET A 593 -17.50 -24.47 13.44
CA MET A 593 -18.74 -24.42 14.23
C MET A 593 -18.89 -25.63 15.16
N ALA A 594 -18.26 -26.75 14.80
CA ALA A 594 -18.28 -27.97 15.59
C ALA A 594 -17.12 -28.07 16.61
N ASN A 595 -16.30 -27.02 16.78
CA ASN A 595 -15.35 -26.94 17.89
C ASN A 595 -16.07 -27.05 19.25
N ASP A 596 -15.36 -27.46 20.30
CA ASP A 596 -15.83 -27.40 21.69
C ASP A 596 -14.88 -26.52 22.54
N PRO A 597 -15.30 -25.32 22.97
CA PRO A 597 -16.61 -24.70 22.74
C PRO A 597 -16.82 -24.28 21.27
N PRO A 598 -18.09 -24.21 20.80
CA PRO A 598 -18.43 -23.79 19.45
C PRO A 598 -17.85 -22.42 19.09
N THR A 599 -17.25 -22.33 17.91
CA THR A 599 -16.70 -21.08 17.38
C THR A 599 -17.45 -20.68 16.12
N VAL A 600 -17.90 -19.43 16.05
CA VAL A 600 -18.62 -18.92 14.87
C VAL A 600 -17.95 -17.64 14.40
N PHE A 601 -17.41 -17.66 13.17
CA PHE A 601 -16.84 -16.46 12.54
C PHE A 601 -17.83 -15.73 11.62
N ALA A 602 -18.80 -16.46 11.07
CA ALA A 602 -19.81 -15.90 10.18
C ALA A 602 -20.83 -15.07 10.98
N ALA A 603 -21.08 -13.84 10.54
CA ALA A 603 -22.19 -13.04 11.02
C ALA A 603 -23.48 -13.39 10.24
N PRO A 604 -24.68 -13.03 10.72
CA PRO A 604 -25.91 -13.18 9.94
C PRO A 604 -25.80 -12.54 8.54
N THR A 605 -25.14 -11.37 8.46
CA THR A 605 -24.87 -10.69 7.19
C THR A 605 -23.96 -11.48 6.26
N THR A 606 -22.98 -12.23 6.78
CA THR A 606 -22.12 -13.12 6.00
C THR A 606 -22.98 -14.14 5.23
N LEU A 607 -23.92 -14.79 5.92
CA LEU A 607 -24.81 -15.79 5.31
C LEU A 607 -25.77 -15.16 4.29
N ARG A 608 -26.29 -13.96 4.58
CA ARG A 608 -27.10 -13.19 3.63
C ARG A 608 -26.36 -12.89 2.33
N ILE A 609 -25.08 -12.54 2.40
CA ILE A 609 -24.25 -12.28 1.22
C ILE A 609 -24.02 -13.57 0.43
N VAL A 610 -23.69 -14.68 1.11
CA VAL A 610 -23.50 -15.99 0.45
C VAL A 610 -24.75 -16.41 -0.32
N ASP A 611 -25.93 -16.24 0.27
CA ASP A 611 -27.21 -16.55 -0.38
C ASP A 611 -27.51 -15.61 -1.57
N ALA A 612 -27.24 -14.31 -1.40
CA ALA A 612 -27.40 -13.34 -2.48
C ALA A 612 -26.46 -13.62 -3.68
N VAL A 613 -25.23 -14.07 -3.44
CA VAL A 613 -24.31 -14.47 -4.54
C VAL A 613 -24.89 -15.61 -5.36
N ARG A 614 -25.52 -16.60 -4.72
CA ARG A 614 -26.20 -17.70 -5.43
C ARG A 614 -27.38 -17.19 -6.25
N THR A 615 -28.16 -16.29 -5.69
CA THR A 615 -29.30 -15.65 -6.37
C THR A 615 -28.83 -14.86 -7.59
N ILE A 616 -27.80 -14.01 -7.44
CA ILE A 616 -27.21 -13.22 -8.53
C ILE A 616 -26.71 -14.14 -9.66
N ARG A 617 -26.03 -15.24 -9.31
CA ARG A 617 -25.56 -16.24 -10.28
C ARG A 617 -26.70 -16.86 -11.07
N GLN A 618 -27.81 -17.20 -10.41
CA GLN A 618 -28.98 -17.82 -11.05
C GLN A 618 -29.78 -16.83 -11.91
N GLU A 619 -30.03 -15.63 -11.41
CA GLU A 619 -30.89 -14.63 -12.06
C GLU A 619 -30.17 -13.89 -13.19
N ARG A 620 -28.87 -13.63 -13.05
CA ARG A 620 -28.10 -12.79 -13.99
C ARG A 620 -27.09 -13.58 -14.83
N GLY A 621 -26.92 -14.88 -14.58
CA GLY A 621 -25.96 -15.72 -15.29
C GLY A 621 -24.49 -15.38 -15.01
N LEU A 622 -24.20 -14.61 -13.96
CA LEU A 622 -22.83 -14.20 -13.60
C LEU A 622 -22.10 -15.33 -12.87
N MET A 623 -20.85 -15.61 -13.27
CA MET A 623 -19.98 -16.63 -12.69
C MET A 623 -19.35 -16.15 -11.37
N CYS A 624 -20.19 -15.90 -10.36
CA CYS A 624 -19.78 -15.38 -9.06
C CYS A 624 -19.97 -16.41 -7.94
N PHE A 625 -18.98 -16.55 -7.06
CA PHE A 625 -18.97 -17.58 -6.01
C PHE A 625 -18.40 -17.04 -4.70
N ALA A 626 -19.06 -17.33 -3.58
CA ALA A 626 -18.68 -16.76 -2.29
C ALA A 626 -17.59 -17.58 -1.60
N THR A 627 -16.67 -16.90 -0.91
CA THR A 627 -15.69 -17.51 -0.02
C THR A 627 -15.50 -16.64 1.22
N ALA A 628 -15.24 -17.27 2.36
CA ALA A 628 -15.02 -16.57 3.62
C ALA A 628 -13.87 -17.22 4.39
N ASP A 629 -12.98 -16.40 4.94
CA ASP A 629 -11.93 -16.84 5.85
C ASP A 629 -12.46 -16.90 7.30
N ALA A 630 -11.57 -16.93 8.30
CA ALA A 630 -11.94 -16.89 9.71
C ALA A 630 -12.34 -15.48 10.17
N GLY A 631 -13.44 -14.97 9.61
CA GLY A 631 -14.07 -13.69 9.94
C GLY A 631 -15.40 -13.53 9.18
N PRO A 632 -16.10 -12.41 9.39
CA PRO A 632 -17.43 -12.20 8.82
C PRO A 632 -17.42 -11.72 7.35
N ASN A 633 -16.27 -11.26 6.84
CA ASN A 633 -16.16 -10.76 5.48
C ASN A 633 -16.39 -11.88 4.46
N VAL A 634 -16.98 -11.51 3.33
CA VAL A 634 -17.19 -12.41 2.20
C VAL A 634 -16.43 -11.86 1.00
N ALA A 635 -15.55 -12.67 0.42
CA ALA A 635 -14.99 -12.39 -0.89
C ALA A 635 -15.80 -13.17 -1.94
N VAL A 636 -16.13 -12.52 -3.04
CA VAL A 636 -16.90 -13.10 -4.14
C VAL A 636 -15.98 -13.20 -5.35
N VAL A 637 -15.52 -14.41 -5.65
CA VAL A 637 -14.65 -14.68 -6.80
C VAL A 637 -15.47 -14.71 -8.09
N CYS A 638 -14.93 -14.13 -9.16
CA CYS A 638 -15.52 -14.11 -10.48
C CYS A 638 -14.44 -14.04 -11.57
N PRO A 639 -14.79 -14.26 -12.86
CA PRO A 639 -13.91 -13.91 -13.96
C PRO A 639 -13.56 -12.41 -13.91
N ASP A 640 -12.32 -12.08 -14.27
CA ASP A 640 -11.82 -10.70 -14.30
C ASP A 640 -12.71 -9.74 -15.12
N ALA A 641 -13.23 -10.23 -16.25
CA ALA A 641 -14.12 -9.51 -17.15
C ALA A 641 -15.52 -9.23 -16.55
N GLU A 642 -15.99 -10.06 -15.60
CA GLU A 642 -17.29 -9.91 -14.96
C GLU A 642 -17.24 -9.05 -13.69
N LEU A 643 -16.05 -8.64 -13.24
CA LEU A 643 -15.89 -7.88 -12.00
C LEU A 643 -16.83 -6.65 -11.90
N PRO A 644 -16.97 -5.79 -12.93
CA PRO A 644 -17.87 -4.63 -12.84
C PRO A 644 -19.34 -5.04 -12.65
N ALA A 645 -19.79 -6.10 -13.33
CA ALA A 645 -21.17 -6.58 -13.26
C ALA A 645 -21.47 -7.20 -11.89
N VAL A 646 -20.56 -8.02 -11.37
CA VAL A 646 -20.67 -8.63 -10.03
C VAL A 646 -20.63 -7.55 -8.94
N TYR A 647 -19.74 -6.57 -9.06
CA TYR A 647 -19.66 -5.43 -8.14
C TYR A 647 -20.96 -4.62 -8.12
N GLY A 648 -21.50 -4.28 -9.30
CA GLY A 648 -22.77 -3.55 -9.41
C GLY A 648 -23.96 -4.33 -8.84
N ALA A 649 -24.02 -5.65 -9.08
CA ALA A 649 -25.09 -6.49 -8.53
C ALA A 649 -25.04 -6.57 -6.99
N LEU A 650 -23.84 -6.69 -6.42
CA LEU A 650 -23.66 -6.78 -4.96
C LEU A 650 -23.94 -5.44 -4.27
N THR A 651 -23.44 -4.33 -4.80
CA THR A 651 -23.66 -2.98 -4.22
C THR A 651 -25.12 -2.53 -4.35
N ALA A 652 -25.80 -2.88 -5.44
CA ALA A 652 -27.24 -2.64 -5.55
C ALA A 652 -28.05 -3.44 -4.51
N ARG A 653 -27.61 -4.65 -4.17
CA ARG A 653 -28.28 -5.51 -3.19
C ARG A 653 -27.95 -5.15 -1.74
N PHE A 654 -26.75 -4.62 -1.50
CA PHE A 654 -26.22 -4.27 -0.18
C PHE A 654 -25.59 -2.86 -0.19
N PRO A 655 -26.39 -1.79 -0.31
CA PRO A 655 -25.88 -0.42 -0.43
C PRO A 655 -25.13 0.06 0.83
N ASP A 656 -25.47 -0.50 1.99
CA ASP A 656 -24.86 -0.12 3.28
C ASP A 656 -23.59 -0.92 3.62
N ILE A 657 -23.17 -1.85 2.76
CA ILE A 657 -21.98 -2.68 2.98
C ILE A 657 -20.87 -2.19 2.06
N ASN A 658 -19.73 -1.83 2.65
CA ASN A 658 -18.56 -1.44 1.87
C ASN A 658 -18.08 -2.63 1.01
N ALA A 659 -18.06 -2.43 -0.31
CA ALA A 659 -17.61 -3.41 -1.29
C ALA A 659 -16.31 -2.92 -1.94
N ILE A 660 -15.30 -3.78 -1.98
CA ILE A 660 -14.00 -3.50 -2.58
C ILE A 660 -13.81 -4.41 -3.79
N ALA A 661 -13.61 -3.83 -4.96
CA ALA A 661 -13.16 -4.58 -6.13
C ALA A 661 -11.64 -4.84 -6.03
N ALA A 662 -11.22 -6.07 -6.30
CA ALA A 662 -9.83 -6.49 -6.28
C ALA A 662 -9.54 -7.43 -7.45
N ARG A 663 -8.39 -7.28 -8.08
CA ARG A 663 -7.88 -8.17 -9.12
C ARG A 663 -6.69 -8.95 -8.62
N SER A 664 -6.18 -9.82 -9.48
CA SER A 664 -4.89 -10.47 -9.30
C SER A 664 -3.76 -9.44 -9.13
N GLY A 665 -2.98 -9.58 -8.07
CA GLY A 665 -1.90 -8.66 -7.72
C GLY A 665 -0.50 -9.31 -7.71
N PRO A 666 0.55 -8.49 -7.53
CA PRO A 666 1.92 -8.96 -7.48
C PRO A 666 2.19 -9.76 -6.20
N GLY A 667 3.23 -10.60 -6.26
CA GLY A 667 3.78 -11.25 -5.07
C GLY A 667 4.57 -10.27 -4.21
N VAL A 668 5.52 -10.78 -3.43
CA VAL A 668 6.43 -9.90 -2.68
C VAL A 668 7.54 -9.35 -3.58
N TYR A 669 7.90 -8.08 -3.42
CA TYR A 669 8.99 -7.44 -4.15
C TYR A 669 9.71 -6.38 -3.32
N ARG A 670 10.96 -6.06 -3.71
CA ARG A 670 11.75 -5.02 -3.04
C ARG A 670 11.26 -3.63 -3.46
N ALA A 671 11.23 -2.72 -2.49
CA ALA A 671 10.64 -1.40 -2.60
C ALA A 671 11.56 -0.30 -3.13
#